data_AF-A0A1I8MLG9-F1
#
_entry.id   AF-A0A1I8MLG9-F1
#
_cell.length_a   1.000
_cell.length_b   1.000
_cell.length_c   1.000
_cell.angle_alpha   90.00
_cell.angle_beta   90.00
_cell.angle_gamma   90.00
#
_symmetry.space_group_name_H-M   'P 1'
#
loop_
_entity.id
_entity.type
_entity.pdbx_description
1 polymer ?
#
loop_
_entity_poly.entity_id
_entity_poly.type
_entity_poly.pdbx_seq_one_letter_code
_entity_poly.pdbx_strand_id
1 'polypeptide(L)'
;MLEFLNKSSLVIIFNCQSFYTGCRRMYRVEDNRLFTFSRICDEIAEERSYLNKAQILEKFFKKGCNNKEFKGDLLLWVRMLIPSDSQRVYNLQNKQMLKLFSRLFNTDTREMQLDLEQEGDVSETLRKFFENSNKLKPQKDSSLYLQDVEEFLVKLEQRSKEDEQTVLLKELCKQATSQDLKTIIRIIKQDLRMNAKASHVLAAFGPMAYSSYQATRDLAAVVKQFAFNKKQNNNILTAAAAPKAKKGKASAVSVQVMTPISPMLANACNSVEEAFRKSPSGLFSEIKYDGERVQIHKQGNEFKFFSRNLKPVMEHKVKRFKEMIPKAFPGAGDMILDSEIILVDTITGELLPFGSLGAHKKKEYQHAEVCLFVFDCLLFKGEDLTTTPLRQRRKILEDNITPIKSYVQLSESHFLKTKTELSLMTAKVLRAHLEGVVLKDPSGIYQPGKRGWLKVKKDYLFGGRMADTADLVVLGASYGSGKQGGVLSIFLMGCYDERDHLWKTVTKVHTGLDDQTRLEMHDHLMKLMERSDAKHLPTWFLCNKPLVPDFIAKDPKLMPVWEITGAEYTKSGEHTASGISIRFPRITRLRSDKTAKEANNLEHLENMYEASKNNVNVDLLIKGCDDEPEDKVKINSKINLEGCITTPKREIKKEPLDESPQSSSSKKKLTTPSSTSNKKRKSTEPPEEELFVENKKVKIEKDIKENKKVKDERDTKRDSKTSVKKQLTLDFVIKKEIKSETTDEKPSTSAAAANSLKREIKQEPDEYSGTSSKNVRQMDVEPSVTKKSRLFKNITVYFNDVSDVNNLKCLLEANGGSVTTNKKLANLVLHETCKANITPSNCRSQYRLSCHHLSKQWLLDCLKENTLLNYGLYAVVYTSKK
;
A
#
# COMPACT_ATOMS: atom_id res chain seq x y z
N MET A 1 -26.73 -21.05 24.84
CA MET A 1 -25.80 -19.98 24.38
C MET A 1 -25.33 -20.18 22.94
N LEU A 2 -24.81 -21.36 22.55
CA LEU A 2 -24.37 -21.66 21.18
C LEU A 2 -25.44 -21.43 20.09
N GLU A 3 -26.72 -21.65 20.37
CA GLU A 3 -27.81 -21.52 19.39
C GLU A 3 -28.11 -20.08 18.97
N PHE A 4 -27.81 -19.07 19.80
CA PHE A 4 -28.19 -17.68 19.52
C PHE A 4 -27.25 -16.98 18.55
N LEU A 5 -25.96 -17.34 18.55
CA LEU A 5 -24.98 -16.81 17.59
C LEU A 5 -25.27 -17.25 16.14
N ASN A 6 -25.98 -18.37 15.96
CA ASN A 6 -26.23 -18.92 14.64
C ASN A 6 -27.34 -18.16 13.89
N LYS A 7 -28.30 -17.52 14.58
CA LYS A 7 -29.53 -16.97 13.98
C LYS A 7 -29.29 -15.84 12.97
N SER A 8 -28.38 -14.89 13.23
CA SER A 8 -28.14 -13.78 12.30
C SER A 8 -27.48 -14.24 10.98
N SER A 9 -26.61 -15.26 11.04
CA SER A 9 -26.11 -15.92 9.83
C SER A 9 -27.19 -16.78 9.18
N LEU A 10 -27.99 -17.51 9.97
CA LEU A 10 -29.10 -18.32 9.45
C LEU A 10 -30.17 -17.50 8.73
N VAL A 11 -30.48 -16.26 9.13
CA VAL A 11 -31.50 -15.45 8.43
C VAL A 11 -31.05 -15.07 7.01
N ILE A 12 -29.76 -14.81 6.80
CA ILE A 12 -29.21 -14.61 5.45
C ILE A 12 -29.16 -15.95 4.70
N ILE A 13 -28.71 -17.02 5.36
CA ILE A 13 -28.59 -18.36 4.76
C ILE A 13 -29.96 -18.96 4.39
N PHE A 14 -31.02 -18.76 5.17
CA PHE A 14 -32.38 -19.22 4.86
C PHE A 14 -32.97 -18.46 3.67
N ASN A 15 -32.80 -17.14 3.60
CA ASN A 15 -33.24 -16.37 2.44
C ASN A 15 -32.48 -16.76 1.16
N CYS A 16 -31.21 -17.21 1.26
CA CYS A 16 -30.53 -17.83 0.13
C CYS A 16 -31.03 -19.27 -0.16
N GLN A 17 -31.05 -20.17 0.81
CA GLN A 17 -31.39 -21.59 0.61
C GLN A 17 -32.85 -21.79 0.18
N SER A 18 -33.78 -20.97 0.67
CA SER A 18 -35.19 -21.01 0.26
C SER A 18 -35.43 -20.51 -1.16
N PHE A 19 -34.57 -19.63 -1.70
CA PHE A 19 -34.65 -19.19 -3.10
C PHE A 19 -33.97 -20.18 -4.07
N TYR A 20 -32.87 -20.81 -3.65
CA TYR A 20 -32.07 -21.64 -4.55
C TYR A 20 -32.54 -23.10 -4.67
N THR A 21 -33.27 -23.65 -3.68
CA THR A 21 -33.74 -25.05 -3.75
C THR A 21 -34.86 -25.27 -4.77
N GLY A 22 -35.86 -24.38 -4.82
CA GLY A 22 -36.98 -24.49 -5.76
C GLY A 22 -36.66 -24.13 -7.23
N CYS A 23 -35.57 -23.39 -7.48
CA CYS A 23 -35.35 -22.73 -8.78
C CYS A 23 -34.27 -23.37 -9.67
N ARG A 24 -33.75 -24.56 -9.31
CA ARG A 24 -32.58 -25.21 -9.94
C ARG A 24 -32.63 -25.44 -11.46
N ARG A 25 -33.82 -25.40 -12.10
CA ARG A 25 -33.96 -25.55 -13.57
C ARG A 25 -34.01 -24.23 -14.37
N MET A 26 -34.34 -23.10 -13.76
CA MET A 26 -34.67 -21.87 -14.52
C MET A 26 -33.45 -21.09 -15.04
N TYR A 27 -32.25 -21.33 -14.51
CA TYR A 27 -31.06 -20.50 -14.79
C TYR A 27 -29.89 -21.21 -15.48
N ARG A 28 -30.04 -22.48 -15.91
CA ARG A 28 -29.03 -23.18 -16.73
C ARG A 28 -29.10 -22.77 -18.21
N VAL A 29 -28.85 -21.49 -18.46
CA VAL A 29 -28.78 -20.87 -19.80
C VAL A 29 -27.33 -20.75 -20.28
N GLU A 30 -27.14 -20.60 -21.58
CA GLU A 30 -25.81 -20.48 -22.22
C GLU A 30 -24.98 -19.28 -21.67
N ASP A 31 -25.66 -18.20 -21.28
CA ASP A 31 -25.08 -17.03 -20.63
C ASP A 31 -24.52 -17.33 -19.23
N ASN A 32 -24.87 -18.46 -18.60
CA ASN A 32 -24.43 -18.85 -17.26
C ASN A 32 -23.40 -20.00 -17.26
N ARG A 33 -22.92 -20.48 -18.42
CA ARG A 33 -21.82 -21.47 -18.45
C ARG A 33 -20.52 -20.89 -17.93
N LEU A 34 -19.70 -21.74 -17.29
CA LEU A 34 -18.35 -21.38 -16.86
C LEU A 34 -17.43 -21.05 -18.04
N PHE A 35 -17.56 -21.77 -19.17
CA PHE A 35 -16.90 -21.40 -20.43
C PHE A 35 -17.24 -19.97 -20.89
N THR A 36 -18.51 -19.58 -20.88
CA THR A 36 -18.93 -18.20 -21.20
C THR A 36 -18.29 -17.19 -20.25
N PHE A 37 -18.21 -17.52 -18.96
CA PHE A 37 -17.55 -16.69 -17.96
C PHE A 37 -16.04 -16.56 -18.21
N SER A 38 -15.31 -17.65 -18.48
CA SER A 38 -13.89 -17.58 -18.85
C SER A 38 -13.70 -16.71 -20.09
N ARG A 39 -14.44 -16.98 -21.18
CA ARG A 39 -14.33 -16.22 -22.43
C ARG A 39 -14.48 -14.71 -22.20
N ILE A 40 -15.51 -14.29 -21.46
CA ILE A 40 -15.70 -12.86 -21.14
C ILE A 40 -14.58 -12.34 -20.21
N CYS A 41 -14.08 -13.15 -19.28
CA CYS A 41 -12.92 -12.76 -18.46
C CYS A 41 -11.63 -12.56 -19.27
N ASP A 42 -11.40 -13.42 -20.26
CA ASP A 42 -10.23 -13.40 -21.14
C ASP A 42 -10.35 -12.25 -22.17
N GLU A 43 -11.53 -12.01 -22.78
CA GLU A 43 -11.84 -10.81 -23.59
C GLU A 43 -11.57 -9.51 -22.80
N ILE A 44 -11.97 -9.46 -21.52
CA ILE A 44 -11.67 -8.32 -20.65
C ILE A 44 -10.18 -8.25 -20.35
N ALA A 45 -9.46 -9.37 -20.20
CA ALA A 45 -8.04 -9.40 -19.86
C ALA A 45 -7.15 -8.80 -20.96
N GLU A 46 -7.43 -9.13 -22.22
CA GLU A 46 -6.69 -8.67 -23.40
C GLU A 46 -6.84 -7.15 -23.65
N GLU A 47 -8.03 -6.62 -23.39
CA GLU A 47 -8.31 -5.18 -23.56
C GLU A 47 -7.45 -4.33 -22.60
N ARG A 48 -6.84 -3.27 -23.13
CA ARG A 48 -5.96 -2.35 -22.41
C ARG A 48 -6.71 -1.14 -21.86
N SER A 49 -7.77 -0.70 -22.54
CA SER A 49 -8.60 0.45 -22.16
C SER A 49 -9.60 0.07 -21.05
N TYR A 50 -9.49 0.72 -19.89
CA TYR A 50 -10.43 0.56 -18.78
C TYR A 50 -11.89 0.92 -19.13
N LEU A 51 -12.09 1.82 -20.11
CA LEU A 51 -13.41 2.18 -20.62
C LEU A 51 -13.99 1.04 -21.46
N ASN A 52 -13.18 0.47 -22.35
CA ASN A 52 -13.60 -0.62 -23.23
C ASN A 52 -13.90 -1.90 -22.43
N LYS A 53 -13.12 -2.20 -21.36
CA LYS A 53 -13.43 -3.28 -20.41
C LYS A 53 -14.85 -3.18 -19.86
N ALA A 54 -15.33 -1.98 -19.55
CA ALA A 54 -16.69 -1.74 -19.10
C ALA A 54 -17.71 -1.89 -20.24
N GLN A 55 -17.37 -1.46 -21.46
CA GLN A 55 -18.23 -1.61 -22.65
C GLN A 55 -18.41 -3.09 -23.08
N ILE A 56 -17.39 -3.95 -22.90
CA ILE A 56 -17.50 -5.40 -23.12
C ILE A 56 -18.58 -5.99 -22.20
N LEU A 57 -18.51 -5.68 -20.91
CA LEU A 57 -19.52 -6.09 -19.92
C LEU A 57 -20.90 -5.48 -20.19
N GLU A 58 -20.97 -4.19 -20.53
CA GLU A 58 -22.22 -3.51 -20.86
C GLU A 58 -22.90 -4.12 -22.10
N LYS A 59 -22.12 -4.45 -23.14
CA LYS A 59 -22.60 -5.16 -24.34
C LYS A 59 -23.11 -6.55 -23.97
N PHE A 60 -22.34 -7.31 -23.19
CA PHE A 60 -22.70 -8.66 -22.78
C PHE A 60 -23.96 -8.69 -21.91
N PHE A 61 -24.04 -7.89 -20.83
CA PHE A 61 -25.21 -7.78 -19.96
C PHE A 61 -26.45 -7.18 -20.64
N LYS A 62 -26.33 -6.59 -21.83
CA LYS A 62 -27.48 -6.19 -22.66
C LYS A 62 -27.91 -7.27 -23.65
N LYS A 63 -26.98 -8.08 -24.19
CA LYS A 63 -27.21 -8.91 -25.40
C LYS A 63 -27.02 -10.42 -25.23
N GLY A 64 -26.37 -10.88 -24.16
CA GLY A 64 -26.01 -12.28 -23.95
C GLY A 64 -25.12 -12.86 -25.04
N CYS A 65 -24.90 -14.18 -25.01
CA CYS A 65 -24.23 -14.93 -26.08
C CYS A 65 -25.03 -14.93 -27.39
N ASN A 66 -26.36 -14.85 -27.30
CA ASN A 66 -27.27 -14.88 -28.45
C ASN A 66 -27.34 -13.55 -29.23
N ASN A 67 -26.63 -12.51 -28.80
CA ASN A 67 -26.61 -11.15 -29.34
C ASN A 67 -27.95 -10.36 -29.34
N LYS A 68 -29.03 -10.92 -28.76
CA LYS A 68 -30.36 -10.29 -28.64
C LYS A 68 -30.62 -9.79 -27.22
N GLU A 69 -30.50 -10.66 -26.22
CA GLU A 69 -30.85 -10.40 -24.81
C GLU A 69 -30.03 -11.29 -23.86
N PHE A 70 -29.54 -10.70 -22.77
CA PHE A 70 -28.90 -11.43 -21.68
C PHE A 70 -29.95 -12.11 -20.78
N LYS A 71 -29.83 -13.43 -20.59
CA LYS A 71 -30.74 -14.27 -19.80
C LYS A 71 -30.08 -14.90 -18.58
N GLY A 72 -28.81 -14.57 -18.32
CA GLY A 72 -28.04 -15.08 -17.19
C GLY A 72 -28.45 -14.50 -15.83
N ASP A 73 -27.82 -15.00 -14.77
CA ASP A 73 -27.96 -14.46 -13.42
C ASP A 73 -26.99 -13.28 -13.27
N LEU A 74 -27.51 -12.06 -13.43
CA LEU A 74 -26.71 -10.84 -13.41
C LEU A 74 -26.02 -10.60 -12.06
N LEU A 75 -26.65 -10.95 -10.94
CA LEU A 75 -26.06 -10.74 -9.62
C LEU A 75 -24.91 -11.73 -9.38
N LEU A 76 -25.12 -13.00 -9.74
CA LEU A 76 -24.08 -14.03 -9.67
C LEU A 76 -22.89 -13.69 -10.58
N TRP A 77 -23.14 -13.20 -11.80
CA TRP A 77 -22.11 -12.72 -12.71
C TRP A 77 -21.25 -11.61 -12.09
N VAL A 78 -21.87 -10.55 -11.57
CA VAL A 78 -21.12 -9.43 -10.98
C VAL A 78 -20.39 -9.86 -9.69
N ARG A 79 -20.98 -10.76 -8.90
CA ARG A 79 -20.33 -11.34 -7.71
C ARG A 79 -19.10 -12.20 -8.06
N MET A 80 -19.18 -12.98 -9.13
CA MET A 80 -18.05 -13.78 -9.62
C MET A 80 -16.95 -12.92 -10.25
N LEU A 81 -17.32 -11.83 -10.95
CA LEU A 81 -16.38 -10.83 -11.48
C LEU A 81 -15.69 -9.98 -10.39
N ILE A 82 -16.30 -9.86 -9.21
CA ILE A 82 -15.76 -9.14 -8.04
C ILE A 82 -15.62 -10.12 -6.86
N PRO A 83 -14.78 -11.17 -6.97
CA PRO A 83 -14.78 -12.29 -6.01
C PRO A 83 -14.37 -11.84 -4.58
N SER A 84 -13.59 -10.76 -4.48
CA SER A 84 -13.18 -10.13 -3.22
C SER A 84 -14.30 -9.39 -2.49
N ASP A 85 -15.44 -9.10 -3.14
CA ASP A 85 -16.62 -8.54 -2.47
C ASP A 85 -17.19 -9.52 -1.44
N SER A 86 -17.24 -10.80 -1.80
CA SER A 86 -17.82 -11.88 -0.99
C SER A 86 -17.12 -12.11 0.36
N GLN A 87 -15.93 -11.52 0.58
CA GLN A 87 -15.04 -11.66 1.73
C GLN A 87 -14.61 -13.09 2.14
N ARG A 88 -15.08 -14.14 1.44
CA ARG A 88 -14.85 -15.56 1.72
C ARG A 88 -13.39 -15.90 2.00
N VAL A 89 -13.16 -16.88 2.89
CA VAL A 89 -11.80 -17.32 3.27
C VAL A 89 -11.69 -18.85 3.17
N TYR A 90 -11.18 -19.32 2.03
CA TYR A 90 -11.02 -20.76 1.74
C TYR A 90 -9.77 -21.41 2.38
N ASN A 91 -8.92 -20.64 3.04
CA ASN A 91 -7.64 -21.08 3.65
C ASN A 91 -6.61 -21.74 2.69
N LEU A 92 -6.84 -21.69 1.37
CA LEU A 92 -5.93 -22.23 0.35
C LEU A 92 -4.93 -21.18 -0.15
N GLN A 93 -3.67 -21.30 0.24
CA GLN A 93 -2.53 -20.56 -0.34
C GLN A 93 -1.76 -21.41 -1.37
N ASN A 94 -0.88 -20.81 -2.17
CA ASN A 94 -0.22 -21.48 -3.30
C ASN A 94 0.44 -22.81 -2.87
N LYS A 95 1.30 -22.79 -1.84
CA LYS A 95 1.95 -23.99 -1.28
C LYS A 95 0.95 -25.07 -0.82
N GLN A 96 -0.21 -24.66 -0.31
CA GLN A 96 -1.27 -25.57 0.10
C GLN A 96 -1.98 -26.17 -1.11
N MET A 97 -2.31 -25.35 -2.12
CA MET A 97 -2.88 -25.82 -3.39
C MET A 97 -1.95 -26.84 -4.05
N LEU A 98 -0.65 -26.54 -4.19
CA LEU A 98 0.32 -27.49 -4.76
C LEU A 98 0.36 -28.81 -3.98
N LYS A 99 0.34 -28.76 -2.63
CA LYS A 99 0.31 -29.95 -1.76
C LYS A 99 -0.97 -30.80 -1.92
N LEU A 100 -2.14 -30.18 -2.14
CA LEU A 100 -3.38 -30.92 -2.35
C LEU A 100 -3.43 -31.49 -3.77
N PHE A 101 -3.06 -30.70 -4.78
CA PHE A 101 -3.14 -31.12 -6.19
C PHE A 101 -2.06 -32.12 -6.60
N SER A 102 -0.85 -32.10 -6.02
CA SER A 102 0.16 -33.13 -6.25
C SER A 102 -0.35 -34.53 -5.84
N ARG A 103 -1.04 -34.63 -4.70
CA ARG A 103 -1.75 -35.86 -4.26
C ARG A 103 -2.83 -36.30 -5.25
N LEU A 104 -3.57 -35.35 -5.84
CA LEU A 104 -4.66 -35.62 -6.79
C LEU A 104 -4.13 -36.09 -8.16
N PHE A 105 -3.14 -35.40 -8.72
CA PHE A 105 -2.61 -35.66 -10.07
C PHE A 105 -1.51 -36.74 -10.11
N ASN A 106 -0.92 -37.05 -8.95
CA ASN A 106 0.24 -37.95 -8.80
C ASN A 106 1.54 -37.40 -9.39
N THR A 107 1.79 -36.12 -9.13
CA THR A 107 2.96 -35.36 -9.57
C THR A 107 3.84 -35.03 -8.38
N ASP A 108 5.15 -34.81 -8.58
CA ASP A 108 5.99 -34.31 -7.51
C ASP A 108 5.65 -32.84 -7.13
N THR A 109 5.77 -32.50 -5.85
CA THR A 109 5.41 -31.15 -5.37
C THR A 109 6.51 -30.12 -5.61
N ARG A 110 7.78 -30.53 -5.79
CA ARG A 110 8.86 -29.62 -6.18
C ARG A 110 8.72 -29.26 -7.66
N GLU A 111 8.42 -30.21 -8.53
CA GLU A 111 8.15 -29.98 -9.96
C GLU A 111 7.08 -28.89 -10.17
N MET A 112 5.92 -29.02 -9.52
CA MET A 112 4.85 -28.02 -9.59
C MET A 112 5.23 -26.66 -8.99
N GLN A 113 6.15 -26.64 -8.02
CA GLN A 113 6.71 -25.41 -7.43
C GLN A 113 7.69 -24.72 -8.39
N LEU A 114 8.45 -25.47 -9.22
CA LEU A 114 9.32 -24.91 -10.25
C LEU A 114 8.51 -24.23 -11.37
N ASP A 115 7.40 -24.84 -11.79
CA ASP A 115 6.52 -24.22 -12.79
C ASP A 115 5.84 -22.95 -12.24
N LEU A 116 5.38 -22.98 -10.98
CA LEU A 116 4.82 -21.80 -10.31
C LEU A 116 5.81 -20.63 -10.23
N GLU A 117 7.10 -20.91 -10.05
CA GLU A 117 8.18 -19.92 -10.06
C GLU A 117 8.36 -19.24 -11.43
N GLN A 118 8.20 -19.99 -12.53
CA GLN A 118 8.27 -19.45 -13.90
C GLN A 118 6.97 -18.75 -14.32
N GLU A 119 5.80 -19.36 -14.08
CA GLU A 119 4.50 -18.80 -14.49
C GLU A 119 4.02 -17.66 -13.59
N GLY A 120 4.41 -17.65 -12.31
CA GLY A 120 3.88 -16.72 -11.31
C GLY A 120 2.37 -16.85 -11.03
N ASP A 121 1.69 -17.82 -11.64
CA ASP A 121 0.24 -18.05 -11.54
C ASP A 121 -0.10 -19.51 -11.27
N VAL A 122 -0.44 -19.81 -10.01
CA VAL A 122 -0.86 -21.15 -9.58
C VAL A 122 -2.09 -21.68 -10.34
N SER A 123 -2.92 -20.80 -10.93
CA SER A 123 -4.03 -21.25 -11.77
C SER A 123 -3.60 -21.78 -13.14
N GLU A 124 -2.48 -21.31 -13.68
CA GLU A 124 -1.92 -21.80 -14.94
C GLU A 124 -1.10 -23.07 -14.70
N THR A 125 -0.26 -23.09 -13.65
CA THR A 125 0.43 -24.31 -13.17
C THR A 125 -0.55 -25.47 -12.98
N LEU A 126 -1.65 -25.25 -12.24
CA LEU A 126 -2.66 -26.28 -12.02
C LEU A 126 -3.41 -26.68 -13.29
N ARG A 127 -3.52 -25.79 -14.30
CA ARG A 127 -4.05 -26.16 -15.62
C ARG A 127 -3.14 -27.18 -16.31
N LYS A 128 -1.84 -26.85 -16.44
CA LYS A 128 -0.83 -27.71 -17.09
C LYS A 128 -0.76 -29.10 -16.46
N PHE A 129 -0.66 -29.17 -15.13
CA PHE A 129 -0.52 -30.45 -14.43
C PHE A 129 -1.81 -31.26 -14.39
N PHE A 130 -2.99 -30.63 -14.45
CA PHE A 130 -4.26 -31.35 -14.60
C PHE A 130 -4.40 -31.94 -16.01
N GLU A 131 -4.06 -31.16 -17.04
CA GLU A 131 -4.09 -31.58 -18.46
C GLU A 131 -3.20 -32.80 -18.72
N ASN A 132 -2.00 -32.82 -18.13
CA ASN A 132 -1.04 -33.92 -18.23
C ASN A 132 -1.27 -35.07 -17.21
N SER A 133 -2.13 -34.90 -16.22
CA SER A 133 -2.37 -35.90 -15.15
C SER A 133 -2.86 -37.24 -15.70
N ASN A 134 -2.24 -38.34 -15.29
CA ASN A 134 -2.68 -39.70 -15.65
C ASN A 134 -3.66 -40.33 -14.65
N LYS A 135 -3.83 -39.73 -13.47
CA LYS A 135 -4.70 -40.23 -12.38
C LYS A 135 -6.10 -39.61 -12.37
N LEU A 136 -6.22 -38.38 -12.88
CA LEU A 136 -7.46 -37.63 -13.05
C LEU A 136 -7.35 -36.88 -14.37
N LYS A 137 -7.99 -37.38 -15.43
CA LYS A 137 -8.07 -36.68 -16.72
C LYS A 137 -9.14 -35.58 -16.66
N PRO A 138 -8.93 -34.43 -17.32
CA PRO A 138 -9.95 -33.39 -17.44
C PRO A 138 -11.10 -33.85 -18.34
N GLN A 139 -12.25 -33.22 -18.19
CA GLN A 139 -13.34 -33.35 -19.16
C GLN A 139 -12.97 -32.68 -20.48
N LYS A 140 -13.58 -33.15 -21.58
CA LYS A 140 -13.42 -32.56 -22.92
C LYS A 140 -14.14 -31.22 -23.04
N ASP A 141 -15.35 -31.15 -22.49
CA ASP A 141 -16.29 -30.04 -22.67
C ASP A 141 -16.71 -29.42 -21.33
N SER A 142 -16.83 -28.09 -21.27
CA SER A 142 -17.30 -27.36 -20.08
C SER A 142 -18.80 -27.60 -19.83
N SER A 143 -19.09 -28.54 -18.92
CA SER A 143 -20.46 -28.84 -18.46
C SER A 143 -20.95 -27.97 -17.29
N LEU A 144 -20.04 -27.20 -16.67
CA LEU A 144 -20.30 -26.43 -15.44
C LEU A 144 -20.98 -25.08 -15.72
N TYR A 145 -21.88 -24.69 -14.81
CA TYR A 145 -22.52 -23.37 -14.75
C TYR A 145 -22.05 -22.59 -13.51
N LEU A 146 -22.20 -21.26 -13.53
CA LEU A 146 -21.82 -20.41 -12.40
C LEU A 146 -22.51 -20.78 -11.08
N GLN A 147 -23.74 -21.32 -11.15
CA GLN A 147 -24.46 -21.81 -9.98
C GLN A 147 -23.77 -23.04 -9.35
N ASP A 148 -23.20 -23.92 -10.17
CA ASP A 148 -22.47 -25.10 -9.70
C ASP A 148 -21.15 -24.68 -9.03
N VAL A 149 -20.49 -23.66 -9.58
CA VAL A 149 -19.29 -23.04 -8.98
C VAL A 149 -19.64 -22.37 -7.65
N GLU A 150 -20.73 -21.61 -7.56
CA GLU A 150 -21.17 -20.99 -6.30
C GLU A 150 -21.50 -22.03 -5.22
N GLU A 151 -22.18 -23.12 -5.57
CA GLU A 151 -22.44 -24.22 -4.62
C GLU A 151 -21.13 -24.88 -4.15
N PHE A 152 -20.17 -25.09 -5.05
CA PHE A 152 -18.83 -25.57 -4.72
C PHE A 152 -18.07 -24.58 -3.80
N LEU A 153 -18.11 -23.27 -4.05
CA LEU A 153 -17.42 -22.27 -3.22
C LEU A 153 -18.04 -22.17 -1.82
N VAL A 154 -19.37 -22.24 -1.70
CA VAL A 154 -20.06 -22.32 -0.40
C VAL A 154 -19.64 -23.58 0.35
N LYS A 155 -19.57 -24.74 -0.34
CA LYS A 155 -19.08 -25.99 0.25
C LYS A 155 -17.62 -25.89 0.69
N LEU A 156 -16.76 -25.24 -0.10
CA LEU A 156 -15.32 -25.09 0.17
C LEU A 156 -15.02 -24.15 1.35
N GLU A 157 -15.77 -23.05 1.45
CA GLU A 157 -15.70 -22.09 2.57
C GLU A 157 -15.94 -22.75 3.94
N GLN A 158 -16.75 -23.81 3.97
CA GLN A 158 -17.05 -24.59 5.18
C GLN A 158 -15.95 -25.61 5.55
N ARG A 159 -14.86 -25.75 4.77
CA ARG A 159 -13.82 -26.78 4.97
C ARG A 159 -12.46 -26.17 5.35
N SER A 160 -11.98 -26.54 6.53
CA SER A 160 -10.68 -26.13 7.08
C SER A 160 -9.62 -27.23 7.07
N LYS A 161 -10.00 -28.51 6.95
CA LYS A 161 -9.07 -29.65 6.95
C LYS A 161 -8.62 -30.02 5.53
N GLU A 162 -7.36 -30.46 5.39
CA GLU A 162 -6.78 -30.84 4.10
C GLU A 162 -7.58 -31.92 3.36
N ASP A 163 -8.01 -32.96 4.07
CA ASP A 163 -8.62 -34.13 3.43
C ASP A 163 -10.04 -33.81 2.93
N GLU A 164 -10.81 -33.06 3.73
CA GLU A 164 -12.14 -32.58 3.34
C GLU A 164 -12.06 -31.62 2.13
N GLN A 165 -11.06 -30.75 2.08
CA GLN A 165 -10.77 -29.91 0.92
C GLN A 165 -10.33 -30.76 -0.29
N THR A 166 -9.49 -31.78 -0.07
CA THR A 166 -8.98 -32.67 -1.13
C THR A 166 -10.10 -33.47 -1.80
N VAL A 167 -11.07 -33.97 -1.02
CA VAL A 167 -12.27 -34.65 -1.55
C VAL A 167 -13.09 -33.71 -2.43
N LEU A 168 -13.39 -32.49 -1.96
CA LEU A 168 -14.20 -31.54 -2.72
C LEU A 168 -13.49 -31.05 -4.00
N LEU A 169 -12.18 -30.84 -3.96
CA LEU A 169 -11.36 -30.51 -5.14
C LEU A 169 -11.31 -31.68 -6.14
N LYS A 170 -11.27 -32.93 -5.65
CA LYS A 170 -11.36 -34.13 -6.49
C LYS A 170 -12.72 -34.25 -7.20
N GLU A 171 -13.80 -33.93 -6.50
CA GLU A 171 -15.16 -33.91 -7.07
C GLU A 171 -15.32 -32.83 -8.15
N LEU A 172 -14.69 -31.66 -7.97
CA LEU A 172 -14.62 -30.63 -9.00
C LEU A 172 -13.82 -31.11 -10.23
N CYS A 173 -12.60 -31.63 -10.05
CA CYS A 173 -11.76 -32.11 -11.16
C CYS A 173 -12.45 -33.21 -11.98
N LYS A 174 -13.31 -34.05 -11.40
CA LYS A 174 -14.09 -35.03 -12.17
C LYS A 174 -15.05 -34.41 -13.19
N GLN A 175 -15.46 -33.15 -13.03
CA GLN A 175 -16.50 -32.48 -13.82
C GLN A 175 -15.96 -31.31 -14.68
N ALA A 176 -14.73 -30.87 -14.39
CA ALA A 176 -14.09 -29.70 -14.99
C ALA A 176 -13.19 -30.05 -16.18
N THR A 177 -13.14 -29.16 -17.18
CA THR A 177 -12.00 -29.07 -18.12
C THR A 177 -10.76 -28.49 -17.41
N SER A 178 -9.60 -28.48 -18.08
CA SER A 178 -8.40 -27.83 -17.55
C SER A 178 -8.61 -26.32 -17.34
N GLN A 179 -9.25 -25.64 -18.30
CA GLN A 179 -9.56 -24.20 -18.24
C GLN A 179 -10.63 -23.86 -17.18
N ASP A 180 -11.61 -24.74 -16.92
CA ASP A 180 -12.56 -24.57 -15.82
C ASP A 180 -11.84 -24.56 -14.46
N LEU A 181 -10.89 -25.50 -14.24
CA LEU A 181 -10.09 -25.54 -13.01
C LEU A 181 -9.30 -24.24 -12.82
N LYS A 182 -8.61 -23.77 -13.87
CA LYS A 182 -7.89 -22.47 -13.85
C LYS A 182 -8.80 -21.31 -13.44
N THR A 183 -10.00 -21.25 -14.03
CA THR A 183 -10.99 -20.20 -13.76
C THR A 183 -11.46 -20.23 -12.30
N ILE A 184 -11.77 -21.43 -11.78
CA ILE A 184 -12.22 -21.59 -10.39
C ILE A 184 -11.08 -21.32 -9.40
N ILE A 185 -9.84 -21.74 -9.70
CA ILE A 185 -8.66 -21.39 -8.86
C ILE A 185 -8.45 -19.87 -8.83
N ARG A 186 -8.65 -19.15 -9.93
CA ARG A 186 -8.61 -17.67 -9.96
C ARG A 186 -9.69 -17.04 -9.07
N ILE A 187 -10.90 -17.59 -9.06
CA ILE A 187 -11.99 -17.16 -8.16
C ILE A 187 -11.63 -17.45 -6.69
N ILE A 188 -11.09 -18.65 -6.37
CA ILE A 188 -10.61 -19.00 -5.01
C ILE A 188 -9.48 -18.06 -4.56
N LYS A 189 -8.54 -17.73 -5.46
CA LYS A 189 -7.46 -16.76 -5.22
C LYS A 189 -7.92 -15.30 -5.15
N GLN A 190 -9.18 -15.01 -5.50
CA GLN A 190 -9.77 -13.67 -5.61
C GLN A 190 -9.05 -12.75 -6.61
N ASP A 191 -8.37 -13.33 -7.61
CA ASP A 191 -7.67 -12.62 -8.69
C ASP A 191 -7.92 -13.31 -10.03
N LEU A 192 -8.80 -12.70 -10.84
CA LEU A 192 -9.16 -13.15 -12.19
C LEU A 192 -8.11 -12.79 -13.26
N ARG A 193 -6.99 -12.14 -12.89
CA ARG A 193 -5.92 -11.63 -13.79
C ARG A 193 -6.32 -10.60 -14.86
N MET A 194 -7.61 -10.38 -15.09
CA MET A 194 -8.18 -9.50 -16.14
C MET A 194 -7.85 -7.99 -16.05
N ASN A 195 -7.05 -7.56 -15.06
CA ASN A 195 -6.74 -6.16 -14.75
C ASN A 195 -8.01 -5.25 -14.66
N ALA A 196 -9.11 -5.78 -14.11
CA ALA A 196 -10.34 -5.03 -13.89
C ALA A 196 -10.71 -5.07 -12.39
N LYS A 197 -10.69 -3.90 -11.75
CA LYS A 197 -11.23 -3.68 -10.41
C LYS A 197 -12.76 -3.49 -10.47
N ALA A 198 -13.42 -3.63 -9.32
CA ALA A 198 -14.87 -3.38 -9.14
C ALA A 198 -15.39 -2.10 -9.80
N SER A 199 -14.58 -1.02 -9.84
CA SER A 199 -14.91 0.24 -10.52
C SER A 199 -15.22 0.10 -12.02
N HIS A 200 -14.58 -0.83 -12.72
CA HIS A 200 -14.77 -1.04 -14.16
C HIS A 200 -15.91 -2.04 -14.42
N VAL A 201 -16.05 -3.05 -13.56
CA VAL A 201 -17.18 -3.99 -13.59
C VAL A 201 -18.49 -3.25 -13.36
N LEU A 202 -18.55 -2.37 -12.35
CA LEU A 202 -19.74 -1.60 -12.02
C LEU A 202 -19.99 -0.42 -12.97
N ALA A 203 -18.98 0.07 -13.69
CA ALA A 203 -19.18 1.09 -14.73
C ALA A 203 -20.11 0.62 -15.86
N ALA A 204 -20.23 -0.69 -16.10
CA ALA A 204 -21.19 -1.27 -17.04
C ALA A 204 -22.67 -0.97 -16.70
N PHE A 205 -22.96 -0.56 -15.46
CA PHE A 205 -24.29 -0.13 -15.01
C PHE A 205 -24.45 1.40 -14.96
N GLY A 206 -23.45 2.15 -15.42
CA GLY A 206 -23.44 3.62 -15.48
C GLY A 206 -22.58 4.28 -14.39
N PRO A 207 -22.35 5.61 -14.49
CA PRO A 207 -21.31 6.31 -13.74
C PRO A 207 -21.53 6.36 -12.22
N MET A 208 -22.78 6.20 -11.75
CA MET A 208 -23.13 6.28 -10.33
C MET A 208 -23.08 4.93 -9.59
N ALA A 209 -23.07 3.81 -10.30
CA ALA A 209 -23.13 2.48 -9.68
C ALA A 209 -21.92 2.20 -8.75
N TYR A 210 -20.70 2.56 -9.20
CA TYR A 210 -19.51 2.39 -8.36
C TYR A 210 -19.51 3.32 -7.14
N SER A 211 -19.92 4.58 -7.27
CA SER A 211 -20.02 5.49 -6.11
C SER A 211 -21.07 5.05 -5.09
N SER A 212 -22.21 4.51 -5.55
CA SER A 212 -23.21 3.91 -4.68
C SER A 212 -22.65 2.70 -3.93
N TYR A 213 -21.94 1.80 -4.63
CA TYR A 213 -21.24 0.66 -4.02
C TYR A 213 -20.13 1.10 -3.04
N GLN A 214 -19.46 2.22 -3.29
CA GLN A 214 -18.49 2.77 -2.33
C GLN A 214 -19.17 3.27 -1.05
N ALA A 215 -20.40 3.80 -1.13
CA ALA A 215 -21.16 4.30 0.01
C ALA A 215 -21.86 3.19 0.81
N THR A 216 -22.49 2.21 0.15
CA THR A 216 -23.29 1.17 0.81
C THR A 216 -22.60 -0.17 0.96
N ARG A 217 -21.59 -0.47 0.13
CA ARG A 217 -20.99 -1.81 -0.04
C ARG A 217 -21.97 -2.94 -0.38
N ASP A 218 -23.24 -2.68 -0.64
CA ASP A 218 -24.22 -3.70 -1.06
C ASP A 218 -24.22 -3.85 -2.59
N LEU A 219 -23.64 -4.96 -3.07
CA LEU A 219 -23.59 -5.30 -4.49
C LEU A 219 -24.98 -5.66 -5.06
N ALA A 220 -25.84 -6.29 -4.26
CA ALA A 220 -27.18 -6.71 -4.68
C ALA A 220 -28.12 -5.51 -4.83
N ALA A 221 -28.09 -4.57 -3.88
CA ALA A 221 -28.81 -3.31 -3.99
C ALA A 221 -28.35 -2.50 -5.21
N VAL A 222 -27.05 -2.40 -5.46
CA VAL A 222 -26.50 -1.65 -6.61
C VAL A 222 -26.88 -2.30 -7.94
N VAL A 223 -26.75 -3.62 -8.10
CA VAL A 223 -27.19 -4.32 -9.32
C VAL A 223 -28.70 -4.14 -9.53
N LYS A 224 -29.51 -4.32 -8.47
CA LYS A 224 -30.97 -4.11 -8.52
C LYS A 224 -31.36 -2.66 -8.86
N GLN A 225 -30.63 -1.67 -8.35
CA GLN A 225 -30.89 -0.26 -8.60
C GLN A 225 -30.54 0.16 -10.03
N PHE A 226 -29.37 -0.24 -10.54
CA PHE A 226 -28.83 0.32 -11.79
C PHE A 226 -29.07 -0.54 -13.03
N ALA A 227 -29.23 -1.87 -12.92
CA ALA A 227 -29.48 -2.71 -14.10
C ALA A 227 -30.89 -2.55 -14.69
N PHE A 228 -31.91 -2.38 -13.83
CA PHE A 228 -33.31 -2.40 -14.24
C PHE A 228 -33.88 -1.01 -14.56
N ASN A 229 -33.31 0.07 -14.02
CA ASN A 229 -33.85 1.44 -14.15
C ASN A 229 -33.38 2.20 -15.41
N LYS A 230 -33.56 1.63 -16.60
CA LYS A 230 -33.17 2.24 -17.89
C LYS A 230 -33.74 3.65 -18.14
N LYS A 231 -34.86 4.04 -17.51
CA LYS A 231 -35.55 5.32 -17.79
C LYS A 231 -34.89 6.59 -17.22
N GLN A 232 -33.91 6.50 -16.31
CA GLN A 232 -33.24 7.71 -15.77
C GLN A 232 -31.86 8.01 -16.38
N ASN A 233 -31.04 6.99 -16.71
CA ASN A 233 -29.65 7.22 -17.13
C ASN A 233 -29.51 8.08 -18.41
N ASN A 234 -30.44 7.99 -19.36
CA ASN A 234 -30.37 8.76 -20.60
C ASN A 234 -30.61 10.27 -20.42
N ASN A 235 -31.34 10.69 -19.38
CA ASN A 235 -31.68 12.11 -19.16
C ASN A 235 -30.56 12.92 -18.47
N ILE A 236 -29.51 12.25 -17.97
CA ILE A 236 -28.41 12.91 -17.25
C ILE A 236 -27.38 13.49 -18.24
N LEU A 237 -27.18 12.86 -19.41
CA LEU A 237 -26.25 13.33 -20.44
C LEU A 237 -26.69 14.63 -21.12
N THR A 238 -28.00 14.88 -21.22
CA THR A 238 -28.55 16.12 -21.79
C THR A 238 -28.66 17.26 -20.78
N ALA A 239 -28.84 16.95 -19.49
CA ALA A 239 -28.94 17.94 -18.42
C ALA A 239 -27.64 18.74 -18.17
N ALA A 240 -26.48 18.20 -18.57
CA ALA A 240 -25.18 18.86 -18.41
C ALA A 240 -24.95 20.05 -19.35
N ALA A 241 -25.78 20.23 -20.39
CA ALA A 241 -25.61 21.25 -21.43
C ALA A 241 -26.56 22.46 -21.32
N ALA A 242 -27.46 22.49 -20.32
CA ALA A 242 -28.51 23.51 -20.21
C ALA A 242 -28.37 24.33 -18.91
N PRO A 243 -27.95 25.61 -18.97
CA PRO A 243 -28.03 26.48 -17.80
C PRO A 243 -29.50 26.80 -17.46
N LYS A 244 -29.88 26.62 -16.19
CA LYS A 244 -31.23 26.80 -15.61
C LYS A 244 -32.23 25.64 -15.83
N ALA A 245 -31.93 24.46 -15.28
CA ALA A 245 -32.95 23.49 -14.87
C ALA A 245 -33.12 23.49 -13.33
N LYS A 246 -34.34 23.25 -12.83
CA LYS A 246 -34.65 23.27 -11.38
C LYS A 246 -33.93 22.13 -10.63
N LYS A 247 -33.60 22.36 -9.35
CA LYS A 247 -32.94 21.38 -8.45
C LYS A 247 -33.81 20.12 -8.21
N GLY A 248 -33.81 19.18 -9.16
CA GLY A 248 -34.23 17.82 -8.88
C GLY A 248 -33.25 17.19 -7.90
N LYS A 249 -33.75 16.61 -6.79
CA LYS A 249 -32.93 15.77 -5.92
C LYS A 249 -32.54 14.52 -6.72
N ALA A 250 -31.31 14.49 -7.24
CA ALA A 250 -30.68 13.21 -7.57
C ALA A 250 -30.74 12.34 -6.30
N SER A 251 -31.11 11.06 -6.44
CA SER A 251 -31.28 10.17 -5.29
C SER A 251 -29.91 9.82 -4.73
N ALA A 252 -29.42 10.68 -3.85
CA ALA A 252 -28.20 10.46 -3.09
C ALA A 252 -28.41 9.21 -2.23
N VAL A 253 -27.58 8.20 -2.47
CA VAL A 253 -27.64 6.93 -1.73
C VAL A 253 -27.13 7.19 -0.32
N SER A 254 -28.06 7.41 0.61
CA SER A 254 -27.81 7.62 2.03
C SER A 254 -27.07 6.43 2.64
N VAL A 255 -26.11 6.70 3.52
CA VAL A 255 -25.40 5.64 4.24
C VAL A 255 -26.34 4.84 5.12
N GLN A 256 -26.07 3.54 5.29
CA GLN A 256 -26.83 2.68 6.19
C GLN A 256 -25.97 2.27 7.38
N VAL A 257 -26.55 2.35 8.57
CA VAL A 257 -25.94 1.83 9.79
C VAL A 257 -25.76 0.31 9.63
N MET A 258 -24.75 -0.25 10.30
CA MET A 258 -24.35 -1.66 10.21
C MET A 258 -23.80 -2.18 8.87
N THR A 259 -23.75 -1.36 7.81
CA THR A 259 -23.15 -1.73 6.52
C THR A 259 -21.97 -0.80 6.19
N PRO A 260 -20.74 -1.31 5.92
CA PRO A 260 -19.52 -0.49 5.90
C PRO A 260 -19.45 0.52 4.74
N ILE A 261 -18.88 1.69 5.01
CA ILE A 261 -18.62 2.77 4.04
C ILE A 261 -17.15 2.72 3.61
N SER A 262 -16.85 2.82 2.31
CA SER A 262 -15.47 2.86 1.80
C SER A 262 -14.66 4.00 2.44
N PRO A 263 -13.53 3.75 3.15
CA PRO A 263 -12.91 4.81 3.94
C PRO A 263 -12.29 5.90 3.04
N MET A 264 -12.48 7.17 3.39
CA MET A 264 -11.86 8.29 2.69
C MET A 264 -10.33 8.24 2.85
N LEU A 265 -9.60 8.46 1.76
CA LEU A 265 -8.16 8.21 1.67
C LEU A 265 -7.35 9.50 1.56
N ALA A 266 -6.06 9.39 1.88
CA ALA A 266 -5.08 10.46 1.70
C ALA A 266 -4.14 10.20 0.50
N ASN A 267 -3.76 11.27 -0.19
CA ASN A 267 -2.59 11.30 -1.09
C ASN A 267 -1.32 11.55 -0.27
N ALA A 268 -0.15 11.12 -0.78
CA ALA A 268 1.10 11.69 -0.32
C ALA A 268 1.11 13.20 -0.64
N CYS A 269 1.75 13.98 0.22
CA CYS A 269 2.01 15.40 0.01
C CYS A 269 3.49 15.65 0.31
N ASN A 270 4.17 16.26 -0.65
CA ASN A 270 5.64 16.27 -0.70
C ASN A 270 6.25 17.61 -0.23
N SER A 271 5.43 18.67 -0.14
CA SER A 271 5.83 19.98 0.35
C SER A 271 4.66 20.75 0.97
N VAL A 272 4.97 21.75 1.79
CA VAL A 272 4.00 22.59 2.51
C VAL A 272 3.19 23.47 1.54
N GLU A 273 3.80 23.90 0.44
CA GLU A 273 3.16 24.64 -0.67
C GLU A 273 2.05 23.82 -1.32
N GLU A 274 2.27 22.52 -1.51
CA GLU A 274 1.32 21.63 -2.16
C GLU A 274 0.05 21.45 -1.33
N ALA A 275 0.16 21.51 0.00
CA ALA A 275 -0.96 21.49 0.93
C ALA A 275 -1.79 22.78 0.85
N PHE A 276 -1.16 23.94 1.00
CA PHE A 276 -1.86 25.23 0.95
C PHE A 276 -2.39 25.57 -0.45
N ARG A 277 -1.77 25.07 -1.53
CA ARG A 277 -2.34 25.15 -2.89
C ARG A 277 -3.65 24.36 -3.04
N LYS A 278 -3.91 23.36 -2.20
CA LYS A 278 -5.15 22.57 -2.19
C LYS A 278 -6.21 23.11 -1.24
N SER A 279 -5.81 23.72 -0.12
CA SER A 279 -6.72 24.41 0.82
C SER A 279 -6.19 25.82 1.17
N PRO A 280 -6.37 26.82 0.28
CA PRO A 280 -5.79 28.16 0.47
C PRO A 280 -6.37 28.95 1.64
N SER A 281 -7.56 28.59 2.10
CA SER A 281 -8.26 29.23 3.25
C SER A 281 -7.88 28.62 4.60
N GLY A 282 -6.80 27.82 4.65
CA GLY A 282 -6.37 27.07 5.82
C GLY A 282 -6.89 25.62 5.84
N LEU A 283 -6.26 24.80 6.67
CA LEU A 283 -6.49 23.36 6.76
C LEU A 283 -6.54 22.87 8.21
N PHE A 284 -7.24 21.76 8.45
CA PHE A 284 -7.03 21.00 9.69
C PHE A 284 -5.80 20.11 9.51
N SER A 285 -4.87 20.19 10.46
CA SER A 285 -3.72 19.29 10.56
C SER A 285 -3.89 18.41 11.79
N GLU A 286 -3.98 17.10 11.57
CA GLU A 286 -4.11 16.09 12.61
C GLU A 286 -2.86 15.22 12.71
N ILE A 287 -2.58 14.69 13.90
CA ILE A 287 -1.53 13.68 14.09
C ILE A 287 -1.84 12.47 13.21
N LYS A 288 -0.87 12.04 12.39
CA LYS A 288 -0.99 10.75 11.71
C LYS A 288 -0.59 9.64 12.67
N TYR A 289 -1.58 9.08 13.35
CA TYR A 289 -1.44 7.87 14.14
C TYR A 289 -1.00 6.67 13.30
N ASP A 290 -0.11 5.84 13.87
CA ASP A 290 0.43 4.61 13.26
C ASP A 290 -0.23 3.37 13.88
N GLY A 291 -1.53 3.26 13.68
CA GLY A 291 -2.39 2.25 14.30
C GLY A 291 -3.10 1.34 13.28
N GLU A 292 -4.27 0.86 13.68
CA GLU A 292 -5.20 0.19 12.76
C GLU A 292 -6.48 1.04 12.62
N ARG A 293 -6.77 1.52 11.41
CA ARG A 293 -8.02 2.24 11.13
C ARG A 293 -9.24 1.35 11.33
N VAL A 294 -10.17 1.83 12.15
CA VAL A 294 -11.45 1.21 12.47
C VAL A 294 -12.59 2.19 12.16
N GLN A 295 -13.53 1.73 11.35
CA GLN A 295 -14.83 2.36 11.17
C GLN A 295 -15.84 1.66 12.08
N ILE A 296 -16.57 2.41 12.87
CA ILE A 296 -17.47 1.89 13.92
C ILE A 296 -18.90 2.20 13.54
N HIS A 297 -19.76 1.19 13.50
CA HIS A 297 -21.20 1.35 13.34
C HIS A 297 -21.86 0.94 14.65
N LYS A 298 -22.76 1.77 15.17
CA LYS A 298 -23.57 1.48 16.36
C LYS A 298 -25.05 1.72 16.03
N GLN A 299 -25.89 0.74 16.32
CA GLN A 299 -27.33 0.77 16.11
C GLN A 299 -28.03 0.29 17.37
N GLY A 300 -28.70 1.19 18.09
CA GLY A 300 -29.13 0.93 19.47
C GLY A 300 -27.95 0.44 20.33
N ASN A 301 -27.97 -0.85 20.70
CA ASN A 301 -26.90 -1.52 21.46
C ASN A 301 -26.02 -2.47 20.62
N GLU A 302 -26.31 -2.69 19.33
CA GLU A 302 -25.45 -3.46 18.44
C GLU A 302 -24.25 -2.62 18.00
N PHE A 303 -23.08 -3.26 17.85
CA PHE A 303 -21.84 -2.65 17.38
C PHE A 303 -21.17 -3.52 16.32
N LYS A 304 -20.74 -2.91 15.20
CA LYS A 304 -19.83 -3.51 14.22
C LYS A 304 -18.60 -2.64 14.04
N PHE A 305 -17.44 -3.29 13.94
CA PHE A 305 -16.14 -2.67 13.79
C PHE A 305 -15.52 -3.18 12.49
N PHE A 306 -15.29 -2.29 11.53
CA PHE A 306 -14.73 -2.61 10.22
C PHE A 306 -13.33 -2.03 10.10
N SER A 307 -12.36 -2.86 9.72
CA SER A 307 -11.00 -2.44 9.42
C SER A 307 -10.94 -1.55 8.18
N ARG A 308 -9.79 -0.92 7.93
CA ARG A 308 -9.45 -0.23 6.66
C ARG A 308 -9.89 -0.95 5.37
N ASN A 309 -9.83 -2.28 5.36
CA ASN A 309 -10.18 -3.13 4.21
C ASN A 309 -11.62 -3.69 4.28
N LEU A 310 -12.45 -3.12 5.16
CA LEU A 310 -13.86 -3.44 5.40
C LEU A 310 -14.15 -4.88 5.84
N LYS A 311 -13.11 -5.57 6.33
CA LYS A 311 -13.25 -6.83 7.07
C LYS A 311 -13.54 -6.55 8.55
N PRO A 312 -14.32 -7.38 9.25
CA PRO A 312 -14.53 -7.26 10.70
C PRO A 312 -13.20 -7.20 11.48
N VAL A 313 -13.13 -6.34 12.49
CA VAL A 313 -11.97 -6.25 13.40
C VAL A 313 -12.02 -7.38 14.42
N MET A 314 -10.85 -7.93 14.78
CA MET A 314 -10.73 -9.01 15.76
C MET A 314 -11.26 -8.57 17.13
N GLU A 315 -12.21 -9.33 17.69
CA GLU A 315 -12.94 -9.01 18.94
C GLU A 315 -12.03 -8.59 20.11
N HIS A 316 -10.85 -9.22 20.26
CA HIS A 316 -9.90 -8.90 21.33
C HIS A 316 -9.37 -7.45 21.30
N LYS A 317 -9.47 -6.75 20.16
CA LYS A 317 -9.08 -5.33 20.03
C LYS A 317 -10.22 -4.36 20.29
N VAL A 318 -11.48 -4.82 20.24
CA VAL A 318 -12.66 -3.93 20.20
C VAL A 318 -13.74 -4.23 21.25
N LYS A 319 -13.67 -5.39 21.93
CA LYS A 319 -14.64 -5.80 22.97
C LYS A 319 -14.95 -4.68 23.96
N ARG A 320 -13.91 -4.04 24.51
CA ARG A 320 -14.02 -2.98 25.52
C ARG A 320 -14.72 -1.72 24.99
N PHE A 321 -14.61 -1.40 23.70
CA PHE A 321 -15.26 -0.21 23.14
C PHE A 321 -16.79 -0.30 23.13
N LYS A 322 -17.37 -1.50 23.15
CA LYS A 322 -18.82 -1.70 23.29
C LYS A 322 -19.37 -1.14 24.62
N GLU A 323 -18.53 -1.11 25.65
CA GLU A 323 -18.84 -0.56 26.98
C GLU A 323 -18.42 0.92 27.14
N MET A 324 -17.38 1.34 26.41
CA MET A 324 -16.76 2.66 26.57
C MET A 324 -17.32 3.72 25.61
N ILE A 325 -17.71 3.35 24.38
CA ILE A 325 -18.33 4.29 23.42
C ILE A 325 -19.66 4.85 23.94
N PRO A 326 -20.59 4.08 24.56
CA PRO A 326 -21.80 4.64 25.15
C PRO A 326 -21.53 5.67 26.27
N LYS A 327 -20.39 5.56 26.96
CA LYS A 327 -19.96 6.51 28.00
C LYS A 327 -19.29 7.75 27.40
N ALA A 328 -18.53 7.56 26.32
CA ALA A 328 -17.85 8.64 25.61
C ALA A 328 -18.79 9.44 24.69
N PHE A 329 -19.93 8.89 24.29
CA PHE A 329 -20.94 9.54 23.44
C PHE A 329 -22.36 9.32 24.01
N PRO A 330 -22.68 9.91 25.17
CA PRO A 330 -23.98 9.76 25.81
C PRO A 330 -25.11 10.35 24.94
N GLY A 331 -26.23 9.63 24.82
CA GLY A 331 -27.39 10.09 24.04
C GLY A 331 -27.18 10.21 22.52
N ALA A 332 -26.08 9.69 21.97
CA ALA A 332 -25.73 9.83 20.55
C ALA A 332 -26.57 8.97 19.57
N GLY A 333 -27.48 8.13 20.08
CA GLY A 333 -28.35 7.28 19.24
C GLY A 333 -27.56 6.31 18.36
N ASP A 334 -27.96 6.22 17.09
CA ASP A 334 -27.24 5.51 16.04
C ASP A 334 -26.12 6.39 15.46
N MET A 335 -24.95 5.80 15.20
CA MET A 335 -23.76 6.52 14.74
C MET A 335 -22.89 5.69 13.79
N ILE A 336 -22.11 6.39 12.96
CA ILE A 336 -20.98 5.84 12.23
C ILE A 336 -19.76 6.74 12.44
N LEU A 337 -18.70 6.20 13.07
CA LEU A 337 -17.45 6.91 13.38
C LEU A 337 -16.28 6.39 12.55
N ASP A 338 -15.31 7.25 12.25
CA ASP A 338 -14.05 6.90 11.59
C ASP A 338 -12.89 7.23 12.54
N SER A 339 -12.00 6.26 12.79
CA SER A 339 -11.07 6.28 13.91
C SER A 339 -9.84 5.40 13.68
N GLU A 340 -8.78 5.60 14.46
CA GLU A 340 -7.60 4.72 14.52
C GLU A 340 -7.52 4.09 15.92
N ILE A 341 -7.26 2.78 16.02
CA ILE A 341 -6.91 2.14 17.30
C ILE A 341 -5.39 2.03 17.44
N ILE A 342 -4.88 2.28 18.64
CA ILE A 342 -3.45 2.22 19.00
C ILE A 342 -3.34 1.56 20.37
N LEU A 343 -2.23 0.88 20.65
CA LEU A 343 -1.90 0.48 22.02
C LEU A 343 -1.23 1.67 22.73
N VAL A 344 -1.71 2.02 23.93
CA VAL A 344 -1.29 3.20 24.68
C VAL A 344 -0.95 2.80 26.10
N ASP A 345 0.20 3.24 26.61
CA ASP A 345 0.56 3.02 28.01
C ASP A 345 -0.36 3.86 28.92
N THR A 346 -0.96 3.23 29.95
CA THR A 346 -1.93 3.88 30.83
C THR A 346 -1.30 4.70 31.95
N ILE A 347 0.00 4.54 32.19
CA ILE A 347 0.78 5.31 33.17
C ILE A 347 1.42 6.52 32.48
N THR A 348 2.21 6.29 31.42
CA THR A 348 2.94 7.38 30.73
C THR A 348 2.06 8.15 29.73
N GLY A 349 1.02 7.51 29.20
CA GLY A 349 0.18 8.06 28.13
C GLY A 349 0.81 7.91 26.73
N GLU A 350 1.97 7.26 26.61
CA GLU A 350 2.71 7.15 25.35
C GLU A 350 2.02 6.21 24.35
N LEU A 351 2.13 6.56 23.06
CA LEU A 351 1.59 5.79 21.95
C LEU A 351 2.61 4.71 21.56
N LEU A 352 2.25 3.43 21.70
CA LEU A 352 3.19 2.33 21.46
C LEU A 352 3.28 1.97 19.96
N PRO A 353 4.46 1.55 19.45
CA PRO A 353 4.69 1.37 18.02
C PRO A 353 3.74 0.39 17.31
N PHE A 354 3.59 0.57 15.99
CA PHE A 354 2.78 -0.29 15.15
C PHE A 354 3.14 -1.78 15.28
N GLY A 355 2.12 -2.63 15.36
CA GLY A 355 2.26 -4.07 15.61
C GLY A 355 2.23 -4.47 17.09
N SER A 356 2.35 -3.53 18.04
CA SER A 356 2.06 -3.77 19.47
C SER A 356 0.65 -4.31 19.71
N LEU A 357 -0.31 -3.91 18.86
CA LEU A 357 -1.71 -4.39 18.80
C LEU A 357 -1.89 -5.91 18.55
N GLY A 358 -0.83 -6.68 18.33
CA GLY A 358 -0.91 -8.14 18.24
C GLY A 358 -1.24 -8.77 19.60
N ALA A 359 -2.13 -9.77 19.63
CA ALA A 359 -2.60 -10.39 20.88
C ALA A 359 -1.51 -11.03 21.78
N HIS A 360 -0.36 -11.37 21.20
CA HIS A 360 0.83 -11.77 21.96
C HIS A 360 1.58 -10.53 22.46
N LYS A 361 1.89 -9.58 21.57
CA LYS A 361 2.60 -8.34 21.88
C LYS A 361 1.91 -7.46 22.93
N LYS A 362 0.58 -7.38 23.00
CA LYS A 362 -0.11 -6.69 24.10
C LYS A 362 0.32 -7.25 25.48
N LYS A 363 0.65 -8.54 25.61
CA LYS A 363 1.10 -9.14 26.88
C LYS A 363 2.52 -8.74 27.29
N GLU A 364 3.31 -8.21 26.36
CA GLU A 364 4.66 -7.69 26.65
C GLU A 364 4.59 -6.33 27.39
N TYR A 365 3.46 -5.61 27.26
CA TYR A 365 3.24 -4.30 27.89
C TYR A 365 2.22 -4.40 29.04
N GLN A 366 2.71 -4.52 30.28
CA GLN A 366 1.87 -4.78 31.47
C GLN A 366 0.80 -3.70 31.73
N HIS A 367 1.09 -2.44 31.37
CA HIS A 367 0.21 -1.29 31.64
C HIS A 367 -0.44 -0.68 30.40
N ALA A 368 -0.48 -1.40 29.27
CA ALA A 368 -0.98 -0.84 28.02
C ALA A 368 -2.40 -1.29 27.65
N GLU A 369 -3.23 -0.34 27.20
CA GLU A 369 -4.58 -0.60 26.73
C GLU A 369 -4.80 -0.14 25.29
N VAL A 370 -5.83 -0.69 24.64
CA VAL A 370 -6.19 -0.27 23.28
C VAL A 370 -7.02 1.01 23.38
N CYS A 371 -6.43 2.14 22.98
CA CYS A 371 -7.12 3.41 22.88
C CYS A 371 -7.67 3.64 21.47
N LEU A 372 -8.82 4.31 21.40
CA LEU A 372 -9.52 4.68 20.19
C LEU A 372 -9.40 6.19 19.95
N PHE A 373 -8.79 6.61 18.84
CA PHE A 373 -8.69 8.01 18.43
C PHE A 373 -9.68 8.31 17.31
N VAL A 374 -10.80 8.94 17.65
CA VAL A 374 -11.88 9.29 16.70
C VAL A 374 -11.52 10.55 15.93
N PHE A 375 -11.60 10.51 14.60
CA PHE A 375 -11.16 11.62 13.73
C PHE A 375 -12.17 12.07 12.67
N ASP A 376 -13.27 11.35 12.47
CA ASP A 376 -14.41 11.80 11.65
C ASP A 376 -15.73 11.14 12.09
N CYS A 377 -16.85 11.74 11.70
CA CYS A 377 -18.20 11.25 12.01
C CYS A 377 -19.06 11.28 10.76
N LEU A 378 -19.52 10.10 10.31
CA LEU A 378 -20.18 9.91 9.01
C LEU A 378 -21.69 9.84 9.14
N LEU A 379 -22.19 9.44 10.31
CA LEU A 379 -23.61 9.48 10.69
C LEU A 379 -23.71 9.70 12.20
N PHE A 380 -24.66 10.51 12.66
CA PHE A 380 -24.84 10.79 14.09
C PHE A 380 -26.32 11.01 14.42
N LYS A 381 -26.82 10.41 15.52
CA LYS A 381 -28.26 10.43 15.89
C LYS A 381 -29.20 9.99 14.75
N GLY A 382 -28.69 9.16 13.82
CA GLY A 382 -29.41 8.72 12.61
C GLY A 382 -29.23 9.59 11.36
N GLU A 383 -28.64 10.79 11.46
CA GLU A 383 -28.47 11.71 10.32
C GLU A 383 -27.18 11.44 9.53
N ASP A 384 -27.29 11.33 8.21
CA ASP A 384 -26.14 11.18 7.29
C ASP A 384 -25.33 12.48 7.19
N LEU A 385 -24.07 12.44 7.65
CA LEU A 385 -23.16 13.57 7.66
C LEU A 385 -22.14 13.52 6.51
N THR A 386 -22.20 12.56 5.58
CA THR A 386 -21.16 12.42 4.54
C THR A 386 -21.08 13.63 3.61
N THR A 387 -22.21 14.29 3.34
CA THR A 387 -22.28 15.53 2.54
C THR A 387 -22.03 16.81 3.36
N THR A 388 -21.91 16.70 4.68
CA THR A 388 -21.67 17.82 5.60
C THR A 388 -20.17 18.19 5.61
N PRO A 389 -19.79 19.49 5.53
CA PRO A 389 -18.39 19.93 5.59
C PRO A 389 -17.64 19.46 6.85
N LEU A 390 -16.35 19.13 6.72
CA LEU A 390 -15.54 18.61 7.82
C LEU A 390 -15.57 19.49 9.08
N ARG A 391 -15.51 20.83 8.95
CA ARG A 391 -15.59 21.74 10.10
C ARG A 391 -16.87 21.53 10.94
N GLN A 392 -17.98 21.17 10.31
CA GLN A 392 -19.23 20.86 11.00
C GLN A 392 -19.23 19.44 11.57
N ARG A 393 -18.74 18.42 10.83
CA ARG A 393 -18.61 17.04 11.35
C ARG A 393 -17.67 16.96 12.56
N ARG A 394 -16.57 17.71 12.52
CA ARG A 394 -15.59 17.86 13.61
C ARG A 394 -16.21 18.55 14.82
N LYS A 395 -16.95 19.65 14.62
CA LYS A 395 -17.69 20.30 15.72
C LYS A 395 -18.75 19.37 16.34
N ILE A 396 -19.44 18.55 15.56
CA ILE A 396 -20.40 17.55 16.09
C ILE A 396 -19.69 16.55 17.01
N LEU A 397 -18.48 16.08 16.65
CA LEU A 397 -17.66 15.26 17.55
C LEU A 397 -17.29 16.02 18.83
N GLU A 398 -16.75 17.24 18.70
CA GLU A 398 -16.27 18.07 19.82
C GLU A 398 -17.40 18.43 20.80
N ASP A 399 -18.60 18.72 20.31
CA ASP A 399 -19.77 19.09 21.12
C ASP A 399 -20.45 17.89 21.79
N ASN A 400 -20.15 16.64 21.39
CA ASN A 400 -20.85 15.43 21.87
C ASN A 400 -19.93 14.33 22.46
N ILE A 401 -18.60 14.49 22.40
CA ILE A 401 -17.66 13.54 23.02
C ILE A 401 -17.38 13.91 24.48
N THR A 402 -17.34 12.90 25.35
CA THR A 402 -16.78 12.94 26.70
C THR A 402 -15.52 12.07 26.71
N PRO A 403 -14.31 12.63 26.49
CA PRO A 403 -13.10 11.83 26.33
C PRO A 403 -12.75 11.00 27.56
N ILE A 404 -12.34 9.75 27.34
CA ILE A 404 -11.89 8.83 28.39
C ILE A 404 -10.41 8.50 28.12
N LYS A 405 -9.51 9.02 28.99
CA LYS A 405 -8.04 8.88 28.86
C LYS A 405 -7.66 7.40 28.63
N SER A 406 -6.80 7.16 27.64
CA SER A 406 -6.30 5.85 27.22
C SER A 406 -7.36 4.81 26.77
N TYR A 407 -8.63 5.21 26.55
CA TYR A 407 -9.67 4.33 26.02
C TYR A 407 -10.41 4.91 24.81
N VAL A 408 -11.00 6.10 24.91
CA VAL A 408 -11.75 6.74 23.82
C VAL A 408 -11.46 8.23 23.83
N GLN A 409 -10.67 8.69 22.87
CA GLN A 409 -10.19 10.07 22.74
C GLN A 409 -10.53 10.62 21.35
N LEU A 410 -10.56 11.94 21.24
CA LEU A 410 -10.64 12.63 19.96
C LEU A 410 -9.22 12.75 19.36
N SER A 411 -9.07 12.75 18.04
CA SER A 411 -7.77 13.05 17.42
C SER A 411 -7.32 14.49 17.74
N GLU A 412 -6.03 14.67 18.05
CA GLU A 412 -5.46 16.02 18.17
C GLU A 412 -5.47 16.68 16.78
N SER A 413 -6.13 17.83 16.67
CA SER A 413 -6.40 18.56 15.43
C SER A 413 -6.20 20.05 15.64
N HIS A 414 -5.40 20.68 14.78
CA HIS A 414 -5.14 22.12 14.80
C HIS A 414 -5.57 22.74 13.48
N PHE A 415 -6.31 23.85 13.52
CA PHE A 415 -6.66 24.60 12.31
C PHE A 415 -5.55 25.59 11.97
N LEU A 416 -4.80 25.31 10.90
CA LEU A 416 -3.63 26.07 10.47
C LEU A 416 -3.98 26.94 9.26
N LYS A 417 -3.52 28.19 9.29
CA LYS A 417 -3.69 29.22 8.26
C LYS A 417 -2.42 29.48 7.46
N THR A 418 -1.23 29.22 8.02
CA THR A 418 0.05 29.57 7.38
C THR A 418 0.94 28.35 7.10
N LYS A 419 1.86 28.51 6.14
CA LYS A 419 2.89 27.51 5.85
C LYS A 419 3.78 27.26 7.07
N THR A 420 4.20 28.33 7.74
CA THR A 420 5.06 28.33 8.92
C THR A 420 4.46 27.51 10.07
N GLU A 421 3.17 27.71 10.35
CA GLU A 421 2.42 26.90 11.32
C GLU A 421 2.47 25.39 10.98
N LEU A 422 2.30 25.03 9.71
CA LEU A 422 2.37 23.63 9.26
C LEU A 422 3.78 23.06 9.30
N SER A 423 4.82 23.83 8.96
CA SER A 423 6.22 23.43 9.13
C SER A 423 6.55 23.15 10.60
N LEU A 424 6.20 24.08 11.50
CA LEU A 424 6.44 23.96 12.95
C LEU A 424 5.65 22.80 13.56
N MET A 425 4.37 22.63 13.18
CA MET A 425 3.52 21.54 13.67
C MET A 425 4.02 20.18 13.16
N THR A 426 4.43 20.08 11.89
CA THR A 426 5.06 18.86 11.34
C THR A 426 6.38 18.55 12.06
N ALA A 427 7.23 19.56 12.29
CA ALA A 427 8.50 19.40 13.01
C ALA A 427 8.30 18.97 14.47
N LYS A 428 7.27 19.47 15.16
CA LYS A 428 6.90 19.01 16.52
C LYS A 428 6.47 17.55 16.52
N VAL A 429 5.62 17.14 15.58
CA VAL A 429 5.12 15.77 15.48
C VAL A 429 6.24 14.78 15.14
N LEU A 430 7.17 15.14 14.25
CA LEU A 430 8.34 14.33 13.92
C LEU A 430 9.35 14.23 15.09
N ARG A 431 9.59 15.31 15.84
CA ARG A 431 10.43 15.30 17.07
C ARG A 431 9.86 14.43 18.19
N ALA A 432 8.55 14.17 18.18
CA ALA A 432 7.89 13.25 19.10
C ALA A 432 7.85 11.79 18.57
N HIS A 433 8.63 11.47 17.53
CA HIS A 433 8.73 10.15 16.91
C HIS A 433 7.39 9.60 16.37
N LEU A 434 6.47 10.49 15.99
CA LEU A 434 5.20 10.13 15.35
C LEU A 434 5.34 10.17 13.82
N GLU A 435 4.55 9.34 13.13
CA GLU A 435 4.70 9.01 11.70
C GLU A 435 4.57 10.22 10.73
N GLY A 436 3.96 11.31 11.17
CA GLY A 436 3.70 12.52 10.38
C GLY A 436 2.31 13.07 10.65
N VAL A 437 1.71 13.76 9.66
CA VAL A 437 0.45 14.50 9.83
C VAL A 437 -0.54 14.25 8.69
N VAL A 438 -1.84 14.29 8.99
CA VAL A 438 -2.94 14.20 8.02
C VAL A 438 -3.57 15.57 7.86
N LEU A 439 -3.59 16.10 6.64
CA LEU A 439 -4.13 17.41 6.34
C LEU A 439 -5.49 17.26 5.64
N LYS A 440 -6.49 17.99 6.13
CA LYS A 440 -7.88 17.91 5.69
C LYS A 440 -8.46 19.30 5.42
N ASP A 441 -9.18 19.44 4.31
CA ASP A 441 -9.90 20.66 3.96
C ASP A 441 -11.09 20.90 4.93
N PRO A 442 -11.23 22.06 5.60
CA PRO A 442 -12.34 22.34 6.51
C PRO A 442 -13.71 22.34 5.83
N SER A 443 -13.76 22.68 4.54
CA SER A 443 -14.95 22.67 3.69
C SER A 443 -15.20 21.30 3.06
N GLY A 444 -14.25 20.36 3.18
CA GLY A 444 -14.29 19.06 2.54
C GLY A 444 -15.40 18.15 3.07
N ILE A 445 -16.32 17.76 2.18
CA ILE A 445 -17.27 16.66 2.42
C ILE A 445 -16.53 15.32 2.53
N TYR A 446 -17.14 14.32 3.17
CA TYR A 446 -16.57 12.97 3.18
C TYR A 446 -16.79 12.31 1.82
N GLN A 447 -15.75 11.69 1.27
CA GLN A 447 -15.78 11.09 -0.07
C GLN A 447 -15.39 9.61 -0.01
N PRO A 448 -16.36 8.68 0.07
CA PRO A 448 -16.07 7.26 0.25
C PRO A 448 -15.08 6.70 -0.78
N GLY A 449 -13.97 6.15 -0.28
CA GLY A 449 -12.89 5.57 -1.08
C GLY A 449 -12.13 6.52 -2.03
N LYS A 450 -12.43 7.83 -2.06
CA LYS A 450 -11.65 8.82 -2.83
C LYS A 450 -10.44 9.30 -2.03
N ARG A 451 -9.40 9.74 -2.74
CA ARG A 451 -8.18 10.33 -2.15
C ARG A 451 -8.32 11.85 -2.03
N GLY A 452 -9.12 12.31 -1.07
CA GLY A 452 -9.38 13.74 -0.85
C GLY A 452 -8.52 14.40 0.23
N TRP A 453 -7.96 13.63 1.17
CA TRP A 453 -7.04 14.16 2.19
C TRP A 453 -5.58 14.14 1.72
N LEU A 454 -4.69 14.72 2.52
CA LEU A 454 -3.25 14.66 2.34
C LEU A 454 -2.60 14.00 3.56
N LYS A 455 -1.42 13.38 3.36
CA LYS A 455 -0.54 12.93 4.43
C LYS A 455 0.89 13.41 4.16
N VAL A 456 1.49 14.07 5.13
CA VAL A 456 2.90 14.45 5.13
C VAL A 456 3.65 13.48 6.04
N LYS A 457 4.87 13.11 5.64
CA LYS A 457 5.75 12.16 6.34
C LYS A 457 7.22 12.54 6.16
N LYS A 458 8.06 12.06 7.08
CA LYS A 458 9.53 11.99 6.94
C LYS A 458 9.96 11.46 5.57
N ASP A 459 9.37 10.37 5.06
CA ASP A 459 9.76 9.75 3.78
C ASP A 459 9.32 10.48 2.50
N TYR A 460 8.52 11.56 2.57
CA TYR A 460 8.06 12.32 1.40
C TYR A 460 8.67 13.72 1.27
N LEU A 461 9.17 14.28 2.38
CA LEU A 461 9.63 15.66 2.44
C LEU A 461 10.95 15.86 1.67
N PHE A 462 11.07 17.02 1.03
CA PHE A 462 12.28 17.48 0.31
C PHE A 462 12.84 16.51 -0.74
N GLY A 463 11.98 15.67 -1.33
CA GLY A 463 12.37 14.66 -2.32
C GLY A 463 12.91 13.37 -1.69
N GLY A 464 12.52 13.05 -0.45
CA GLY A 464 13.01 11.88 0.28
C GLY A 464 14.32 12.13 1.04
N ARG A 465 14.88 13.35 1.01
CA ARG A 465 16.13 13.71 1.71
C ARG A 465 16.05 13.63 3.24
N MET A 466 14.85 13.52 3.81
CA MET A 466 14.65 13.26 5.25
C MET A 466 14.42 11.77 5.55
N ALA A 467 14.33 10.89 4.55
CA ALA A 467 14.05 9.47 4.75
C ALA A 467 15.29 8.70 5.24
N ASP A 468 15.07 7.61 5.96
CA ASP A 468 16.17 6.72 6.37
C ASP A 468 16.58 5.83 5.18
N THR A 469 17.87 5.84 4.84
CA THR A 469 18.43 5.10 3.69
C THR A 469 19.65 4.26 4.08
N ALA A 470 19.86 3.14 3.37
CA ALA A 470 21.05 2.30 3.51
C ALA A 470 21.54 1.81 2.13
N ASP A 471 22.84 1.87 1.91
CA ASP A 471 23.51 1.22 0.77
C ASP A 471 23.77 -0.25 1.12
N LEU A 472 22.98 -1.17 0.53
CA LEU A 472 23.00 -2.60 0.86
C LEU A 472 23.37 -3.45 -0.36
N VAL A 473 24.00 -4.60 -0.11
CA VAL A 473 24.39 -5.57 -1.14
C VAL A 473 23.24 -6.52 -1.45
N VAL A 474 23.03 -6.84 -2.74
CA VAL A 474 22.09 -7.88 -3.17
C VAL A 474 22.69 -9.27 -2.88
N LEU A 475 22.24 -9.94 -1.81
CA LEU A 475 22.75 -11.27 -1.44
C LEU A 475 22.01 -12.43 -2.13
N GLY A 476 20.81 -12.16 -2.65
CA GLY A 476 20.01 -13.14 -3.38
C GLY A 476 18.71 -12.54 -3.93
N ALA A 477 18.00 -13.29 -4.75
CA ALA A 477 16.76 -12.87 -5.39
C ALA A 477 15.76 -14.02 -5.55
N SER A 478 14.48 -13.69 -5.60
CA SER A 478 13.36 -14.60 -5.81
C SER A 478 12.51 -14.10 -6.97
N TYR A 479 11.82 -15.03 -7.64
CA TYR A 479 10.91 -14.69 -8.72
C TYR A 479 9.71 -13.87 -8.24
N GLY A 480 9.12 -13.11 -9.15
CA GLY A 480 7.88 -12.38 -8.88
C GLY A 480 6.64 -13.26 -8.92
N SER A 481 5.48 -12.65 -9.15
CA SER A 481 4.20 -13.35 -9.27
C SER A 481 3.26 -12.61 -10.22
N GLY A 482 2.35 -13.34 -10.85
CA GLY A 482 1.58 -12.82 -11.99
C GLY A 482 2.52 -12.45 -13.13
N LYS A 483 2.41 -11.23 -13.65
CA LYS A 483 3.22 -10.71 -14.78
C LYS A 483 4.74 -10.64 -14.54
N GLN A 484 5.21 -11.05 -13.37
CA GLN A 484 6.62 -11.06 -12.96
C GLN A 484 7.09 -12.47 -12.55
N GLY A 485 6.31 -13.53 -12.86
CA GLY A 485 6.84 -14.91 -12.85
C GLY A 485 8.03 -15.03 -13.81
N GLY A 486 9.00 -15.89 -13.48
CA GLY A 486 10.22 -16.06 -14.28
C GLY A 486 11.20 -14.88 -14.26
N VAL A 487 10.80 -13.72 -13.72
CA VAL A 487 11.64 -12.51 -13.59
C VAL A 487 12.03 -12.30 -12.12
N LEU A 488 13.32 -12.16 -11.85
CA LEU A 488 13.83 -11.84 -10.50
C LEU A 488 13.27 -10.48 -10.06
N SER A 489 12.47 -10.48 -8.98
CA SER A 489 11.63 -9.33 -8.62
C SER A 489 11.58 -9.03 -7.11
N ILE A 490 12.00 -9.99 -6.28
CA ILE A 490 12.08 -9.83 -4.82
C ILE A 490 13.54 -10.05 -4.43
N PHE A 491 14.20 -9.02 -3.93
CA PHE A 491 15.64 -9.01 -3.66
C PHE A 491 15.91 -9.04 -2.17
N LEU A 492 16.82 -9.92 -1.73
CA LEU A 492 17.25 -10.05 -0.35
C LEU A 492 18.52 -9.20 -0.16
N MET A 493 18.36 -8.10 0.55
CA MET A 493 19.41 -7.11 0.79
C MET A 493 20.11 -7.40 2.11
N GLY A 494 21.42 -7.16 2.16
CA GLY A 494 22.22 -7.39 3.36
C GLY A 494 23.49 -6.54 3.45
N CYS A 495 24.20 -6.76 4.55
CA CYS A 495 25.43 -6.08 4.94
C CYS A 495 26.52 -7.10 5.30
N TYR A 496 27.77 -6.67 5.29
CA TYR A 496 28.87 -7.45 5.88
C TYR A 496 28.98 -7.16 7.38
N ASP A 497 29.32 -8.18 8.19
CA ASP A 497 29.77 -7.99 9.56
C ASP A 497 31.24 -8.38 9.68
N GLU A 498 32.06 -7.39 10.04
CA GLU A 498 33.50 -7.54 10.20
C GLU A 498 33.87 -8.35 11.46
N ARG A 499 32.95 -8.48 12.43
CA ARG A 499 33.15 -9.23 13.69
C ARG A 499 33.03 -10.74 13.48
N ASP A 500 31.98 -11.17 12.77
CA ASP A 500 31.72 -12.58 12.45
C ASP A 500 32.38 -13.03 11.13
N HIS A 501 32.83 -12.08 10.30
CA HIS A 501 33.23 -12.27 8.90
C HIS A 501 32.13 -12.85 7.99
N LEU A 502 30.86 -12.62 8.34
CA LEU A 502 29.68 -13.15 7.64
C LEU A 502 28.83 -12.06 6.98
N TRP A 503 28.19 -12.41 5.88
CA TRP A 503 27.14 -11.59 5.27
C TRP A 503 25.80 -11.87 5.95
N LYS A 504 25.15 -10.80 6.42
CA LYS A 504 23.92 -10.83 7.21
C LYS A 504 22.78 -10.12 6.47
N THR A 505 21.58 -10.67 6.62
CA THR A 505 20.38 -10.16 5.95
C THR A 505 19.77 -8.99 6.70
N VAL A 506 19.33 -7.96 5.96
CA VAL A 506 18.74 -6.73 6.51
C VAL A 506 17.28 -6.58 6.08
N THR A 507 16.93 -6.77 4.80
CA THR A 507 15.53 -6.60 4.35
C THR A 507 15.23 -7.34 3.04
N LYS A 508 13.93 -7.56 2.73
CA LYS A 508 13.45 -8.00 1.41
C LYS A 508 12.74 -6.87 0.69
N VAL A 509 13.22 -6.49 -0.49
CA VAL A 509 12.69 -5.37 -1.30
C VAL A 509 12.10 -5.86 -2.62
N HIS A 510 10.99 -5.26 -3.04
CA HIS A 510 10.25 -5.64 -4.26
C HIS A 510 9.63 -4.43 -5.00
N THR A 511 10.04 -3.20 -4.63
CA THR A 511 9.57 -1.95 -5.25
C THR A 511 10.75 -1.01 -5.48
N GLY A 512 10.67 -0.16 -6.50
CA GLY A 512 11.70 0.83 -6.85
C GLY A 512 12.11 0.77 -8.32
N LEU A 513 12.28 -0.44 -8.86
CA LEU A 513 12.63 -0.64 -10.27
C LEU A 513 11.38 -0.61 -11.16
N ASP A 514 11.47 0.11 -12.28
CA ASP A 514 10.54 0.00 -13.41
C ASP A 514 10.69 -1.35 -14.14
N ASP A 515 9.83 -1.60 -15.11
CA ASP A 515 9.76 -2.90 -15.81
C ASP A 515 10.94 -3.15 -16.76
N GLN A 516 11.60 -2.11 -17.28
CA GLN A 516 12.77 -2.25 -18.16
C GLN A 516 14.02 -2.55 -17.32
N THR A 517 14.30 -1.71 -16.32
CA THR A 517 15.45 -1.87 -15.42
C THR A 517 15.40 -3.21 -14.67
N ARG A 518 14.21 -3.74 -14.36
CA ARG A 518 14.08 -5.05 -13.68
C ARG A 518 14.47 -6.23 -14.57
N LEU A 519 14.19 -6.17 -15.88
CA LEU A 519 14.64 -7.19 -16.84
C LEU A 519 16.15 -7.13 -17.03
N GLU A 520 16.72 -5.93 -17.14
CA GLU A 520 18.18 -5.72 -17.20
C GLU A 520 18.89 -6.25 -15.94
N MET A 521 18.31 -6.02 -14.75
CA MET A 521 18.83 -6.59 -13.50
C MET A 521 18.62 -8.11 -13.40
N HIS A 522 17.56 -8.68 -13.97
CA HIS A 522 17.39 -10.13 -14.06
C HIS A 522 18.52 -10.76 -14.90
N ASP A 523 18.74 -10.28 -16.13
CA ASP A 523 19.78 -10.79 -17.03
C ASP A 523 21.20 -10.60 -16.49
N HIS A 524 21.42 -9.59 -15.64
CA HIS A 524 22.68 -9.36 -14.96
C HIS A 524 22.86 -10.32 -13.77
N LEU A 525 21.88 -10.35 -12.84
CA LEU A 525 21.98 -11.12 -11.59
C LEU A 525 21.94 -12.63 -11.83
N MET A 526 21.22 -13.13 -12.84
CA MET A 526 21.21 -14.56 -13.20
C MET A 526 22.59 -15.12 -13.56
N LYS A 527 23.54 -14.26 -13.97
CA LYS A 527 24.93 -14.66 -14.24
C LYS A 527 25.74 -14.77 -12.94
N LEU A 528 25.54 -13.82 -12.02
CA LEU A 528 26.26 -13.70 -10.74
C LEU A 528 25.70 -14.62 -9.63
N MET A 529 24.45 -15.06 -9.77
CA MET A 529 23.76 -15.92 -8.80
C MET A 529 23.75 -17.40 -9.22
N GLU A 530 23.52 -18.27 -8.23
CA GLU A 530 23.19 -19.68 -8.38
C GLU A 530 21.92 -20.03 -7.61
N ARG A 531 21.32 -21.19 -7.89
CA ARG A 531 20.07 -21.61 -7.26
C ARG A 531 20.32 -22.10 -5.83
N SER A 532 19.52 -21.63 -4.87
CA SER A 532 19.72 -21.96 -3.45
C SER A 532 19.24 -23.36 -3.05
N ASP A 533 19.82 -23.88 -1.96
CA ASP A 533 19.23 -24.95 -1.16
C ASP A 533 19.13 -24.49 0.30
N ALA A 534 17.91 -24.40 0.85
CA ALA A 534 17.66 -24.04 2.24
C ALA A 534 18.17 -25.08 3.27
N LYS A 535 18.70 -26.22 2.82
CA LYS A 535 19.47 -27.18 3.63
C LYS A 535 20.99 -26.91 3.63
N HIS A 536 21.52 -26.31 2.56
CA HIS A 536 22.94 -26.18 2.29
C HIS A 536 23.26 -24.74 1.86
N LEU A 537 23.24 -23.81 2.83
CA LEU A 537 23.64 -22.42 2.59
C LEU A 537 25.18 -22.29 2.58
N PRO A 538 25.76 -21.38 1.77
CA PRO A 538 27.20 -21.13 1.78
C PRO A 538 27.71 -20.66 3.14
N THR A 539 28.93 -21.03 3.49
CA THR A 539 29.56 -20.71 4.79
C THR A 539 29.73 -19.22 5.05
N TRP A 540 29.72 -18.38 4.01
CA TRP A 540 29.80 -16.92 4.14
C TRP A 540 28.45 -16.24 4.46
N PHE A 541 27.32 -16.98 4.46
CA PHE A 541 25.97 -16.42 4.47
C PHE A 541 25.14 -16.81 5.70
N LEU A 542 24.85 -15.84 6.57
CA LEU A 542 23.96 -16.05 7.72
C LEU A 542 22.52 -15.62 7.37
N CYS A 543 21.65 -16.59 7.07
CA CYS A 543 20.26 -16.36 6.68
C CYS A 543 19.29 -17.30 7.40
N ASN A 544 18.19 -16.75 7.91
CA ASN A 544 17.10 -17.54 8.50
C ASN A 544 16.33 -18.30 7.43
N LYS A 545 16.04 -19.60 7.66
CA LYS A 545 15.43 -20.50 6.66
C LYS A 545 14.16 -19.96 5.94
N PRO A 546 13.23 -19.24 6.60
CA PRO A 546 12.07 -18.64 5.91
C PRO A 546 12.41 -17.48 4.96
N LEU A 547 13.60 -16.87 5.10
CA LEU A 547 14.07 -15.78 4.25
C LEU A 547 14.90 -16.24 3.05
N VAL A 548 15.35 -17.50 3.01
CA VAL A 548 16.16 -18.03 1.90
C VAL A 548 15.45 -17.75 0.55
N PRO A 549 16.10 -17.04 -0.39
CA PRO A 549 15.54 -16.70 -1.69
C PRO A 549 15.81 -17.81 -2.72
N ASP A 550 15.09 -17.83 -3.84
CA ASP A 550 15.24 -18.86 -4.88
C ASP A 550 16.67 -18.95 -5.43
N PHE A 551 17.36 -17.81 -5.53
CA PHE A 551 18.76 -17.68 -5.96
C PHE A 551 19.58 -16.86 -4.98
N ILE A 552 20.85 -17.23 -4.82
CA ILE A 552 21.84 -16.57 -3.95
C ILE A 552 23.07 -16.19 -4.77
N ALA A 553 23.83 -15.18 -4.33
CA ALA A 553 25.09 -14.80 -4.95
C ALA A 553 26.10 -15.97 -4.99
N LYS A 554 26.95 -16.06 -6.03
CA LYS A 554 28.11 -16.97 -6.04
C LYS A 554 29.26 -16.41 -5.21
N ASP A 555 29.59 -15.14 -5.42
CA ASP A 555 30.45 -14.33 -4.56
C ASP A 555 29.73 -13.02 -4.22
N PRO A 556 29.38 -12.76 -2.94
CA PRO A 556 28.74 -11.51 -2.53
C PRO A 556 29.60 -10.26 -2.81
N LYS A 557 30.92 -10.39 -2.98
CA LYS A 557 31.82 -9.26 -3.28
C LYS A 557 31.63 -8.71 -4.69
N LEU A 558 31.11 -9.53 -5.62
CA LEU A 558 30.83 -9.15 -7.01
C LEU A 558 29.39 -8.63 -7.20
N MET A 559 28.57 -8.63 -6.15
CA MET A 559 27.16 -8.25 -6.23
C MET A 559 26.99 -6.72 -6.17
N PRO A 560 25.99 -6.17 -6.87
CA PRO A 560 25.76 -4.73 -6.87
C PRO A 560 25.26 -4.23 -5.51
N VAL A 561 25.67 -3.00 -5.17
CA VAL A 561 25.14 -2.23 -4.05
C VAL A 561 23.94 -1.42 -4.53
N TRP A 562 22.83 -1.44 -3.81
CA TRP A 562 21.65 -0.62 -4.06
C TRP A 562 21.30 0.22 -2.84
N GLU A 563 20.91 1.46 -3.08
CA GLU A 563 20.36 2.36 -2.07
C GLU A 563 18.91 1.96 -1.78
N ILE A 564 18.64 1.61 -0.52
CA ILE A 564 17.33 1.18 -0.03
C ILE A 564 16.80 2.23 0.95
N THR A 565 15.67 2.86 0.62
CA THR A 565 14.96 3.80 1.49
C THR A 565 13.80 3.13 2.22
N GLY A 566 13.65 3.44 3.50
CA GLY A 566 12.50 3.05 4.33
C GLY A 566 11.68 4.22 4.85
N ALA A 567 10.64 3.89 5.61
CA ALA A 567 9.95 4.86 6.47
C ALA A 567 10.67 5.04 7.82
N GLU A 568 11.32 3.99 8.30
CA GLU A 568 12.06 3.89 9.58
C GLU A 568 12.93 2.61 9.58
N TYR A 569 13.92 2.56 10.47
CA TYR A 569 14.57 1.33 10.89
C TYR A 569 13.76 0.64 12.01
N THR A 570 13.77 -0.69 12.02
CA THR A 570 13.03 -1.56 12.95
C THR A 570 13.92 -2.68 13.46
N LYS A 571 13.55 -3.33 14.57
CA LYS A 571 14.29 -4.47 15.12
C LYS A 571 13.37 -5.68 15.32
N SER A 572 13.69 -6.81 14.72
CA SER A 572 12.94 -8.07 14.79
C SER A 572 13.86 -9.29 14.66
N GLY A 573 13.46 -10.45 15.19
CA GLY A 573 14.25 -11.68 15.08
C GLY A 573 14.25 -12.34 13.69
N GLU A 574 13.59 -11.74 12.68
CA GLU A 574 13.50 -12.32 11.34
C GLU A 574 14.80 -12.14 10.54
N HIS A 575 15.44 -10.97 10.68
CA HIS A 575 16.67 -10.61 9.97
C HIS A 575 17.92 -10.80 10.83
N THR A 576 19.03 -11.14 10.18
CA THR A 576 20.25 -11.62 10.86
C THR A 576 21.27 -10.53 11.16
N ALA A 577 21.09 -9.32 10.61
CA ALA A 577 21.88 -8.12 10.87
C ALA A 577 21.55 -7.50 12.25
N SER A 578 21.89 -8.19 13.35
CA SER A 578 21.52 -7.81 14.74
C SER A 578 20.01 -7.57 14.95
N GLY A 579 19.18 -8.21 14.11
CA GLY A 579 17.73 -8.01 14.05
C GLY A 579 17.28 -6.73 13.33
N ILE A 580 18.19 -5.89 12.83
CA ILE A 580 17.84 -4.62 12.18
C ILE A 580 17.21 -4.89 10.81
N SER A 581 16.10 -4.20 10.52
CA SER A 581 15.43 -4.22 9.23
C SER A 581 14.80 -2.87 8.88
N ILE A 582 14.46 -2.68 7.60
CA ILE A 582 13.93 -1.43 7.04
C ILE A 582 12.43 -1.59 6.79
N ARG A 583 11.60 -0.69 7.34
CA ARG A 583 10.14 -0.74 7.15
C ARG A 583 9.71 -0.07 5.83
N PHE A 584 8.86 -0.76 5.07
CA PHE A 584 8.41 -0.37 3.72
C PHE A 584 9.57 -0.09 2.72
N PRO A 585 10.54 -0.99 2.57
CA PRO A 585 11.75 -0.77 1.79
C PRO A 585 11.43 -0.53 0.31
N ARG A 586 12.20 0.37 -0.33
CA ARG A 586 12.16 0.66 -1.76
C ARG A 586 13.59 0.82 -2.26
N ILE A 587 13.90 0.32 -3.45
CA ILE A 587 15.15 0.67 -4.15
C ILE A 587 14.98 2.10 -4.67
N THR A 588 15.84 3.03 -4.27
CA THR A 588 15.85 4.41 -4.81
C THR A 588 16.92 4.61 -5.87
N ARG A 589 18.08 3.96 -5.73
CA ARG A 589 19.20 4.13 -6.65
C ARG A 589 20.05 2.86 -6.75
N LEU A 590 20.39 2.48 -7.97
CA LEU A 590 21.42 1.49 -8.25
C LEU A 590 22.79 2.16 -8.05
N ARG A 591 23.63 1.70 -7.10
CA ARG A 591 24.91 2.33 -6.76
C ARG A 591 26.05 1.73 -7.59
N SER A 592 26.07 2.06 -8.89
CA SER A 592 27.22 1.74 -9.75
C SER A 592 28.52 2.47 -9.34
N ASP A 593 28.41 3.42 -8.41
CA ASP A 593 29.49 4.17 -7.76
C ASP A 593 30.01 3.51 -6.47
N LYS A 594 29.53 2.31 -6.09
CA LYS A 594 29.99 1.57 -4.91
C LYS A 594 30.21 0.09 -5.19
N THR A 595 31.31 -0.44 -4.67
CA THR A 595 31.57 -1.88 -4.54
C THR A 595 30.93 -2.44 -3.26
N ALA A 596 30.78 -3.77 -3.18
CA ALA A 596 30.24 -4.45 -2.00
C ALA A 596 31.01 -4.15 -0.68
N LYS A 597 32.27 -3.70 -0.76
CA LYS A 597 33.07 -3.27 0.41
C LYS A 597 32.69 -1.87 0.91
N GLU A 598 32.07 -1.05 0.07
CA GLU A 598 31.67 0.35 0.35
C GLU A 598 30.18 0.48 0.70
N ALA A 599 29.44 -0.64 0.70
CA ALA A 599 28.13 -0.76 1.30
C ALA A 599 28.19 -0.52 2.83
N ASN A 600 27.05 -0.26 3.48
CA ASN A 600 27.02 -0.14 4.93
C ASN A 600 27.30 -1.51 5.59
N ASN A 601 28.31 -1.57 6.45
CA ASN A 601 28.57 -2.72 7.32
C ASN A 601 27.58 -2.76 8.50
N LEU A 602 27.59 -3.84 9.29
CA LEU A 602 26.65 -4.00 10.39
C LEU A 602 26.82 -2.93 11.50
N GLU A 603 28.04 -2.56 11.85
CA GLU A 603 28.30 -1.52 12.86
C GLU A 603 27.72 -0.16 12.43
N HIS A 604 27.85 0.19 11.14
CA HIS A 604 27.26 1.41 10.61
C HIS A 604 25.72 1.36 10.67
N LEU A 605 25.09 0.21 10.39
CA LEU A 605 23.64 0.05 10.54
C LEU A 605 23.19 0.10 12.01
N GLU A 606 23.98 -0.44 12.95
CA GLU A 606 23.73 -0.33 14.39
C GLU A 606 23.78 1.15 14.83
N ASN A 607 24.77 1.91 14.36
CA ASN A 607 24.88 3.35 14.61
C ASN A 607 23.74 4.16 13.96
N MET A 608 23.35 3.85 12.72
CA MET A 608 22.20 4.51 12.05
C MET A 608 20.87 4.21 12.76
N TYR A 609 20.68 2.99 13.24
CA TYR A 609 19.48 2.61 13.99
C TYR A 609 19.34 3.42 15.28
N GLU A 610 20.38 3.48 16.11
CA GLU A 610 20.34 4.28 17.36
C GLU A 610 20.31 5.80 17.09
N ALA A 611 20.96 6.29 16.03
CA ALA A 611 20.80 7.69 15.62
C ALA A 611 19.34 8.02 15.24
N SER A 612 18.67 7.14 14.49
CA SER A 612 17.31 7.34 14.00
C SER A 612 16.23 7.42 15.10
N LYS A 613 16.49 6.84 16.28
CA LYS A 613 15.63 6.95 17.48
C LYS A 613 15.83 8.24 18.27
N ASN A 614 17.03 8.81 18.23
CA ASN A 614 17.46 9.85 19.16
C ASN A 614 17.48 11.24 18.51
N ASN A 615 17.72 11.32 17.19
CA ASN A 615 17.86 12.58 16.46
C ASN A 615 17.08 12.57 15.14
N VAL A 616 15.81 13.03 15.18
CA VAL A 616 15.08 13.37 13.96
C VAL A 616 15.47 14.80 13.54
N ASN A 617 16.36 14.91 12.56
CA ASN A 617 16.65 16.21 11.95
C ASN A 617 15.38 16.77 11.30
N VAL A 618 15.01 17.99 11.69
CA VAL A 618 13.84 18.72 11.14
C VAL A 618 14.26 20.11 10.65
N ASP A 619 15.56 20.37 10.50
CA ASP A 619 16.10 21.70 10.25
C ASP A 619 15.71 22.18 8.85
N LEU A 620 15.56 21.24 7.90
CA LEU A 620 15.01 21.50 6.57
C LEU A 620 13.56 22.02 6.59
N LEU A 621 12.74 21.66 7.60
CA LEU A 621 11.40 22.24 7.78
C LEU A 621 11.45 23.64 8.42
N ILE A 622 12.43 23.88 9.28
CA ILE A 622 12.52 25.11 10.08
C ILE A 622 13.22 26.24 9.30
N LYS A 623 14.24 25.94 8.50
CA LYS A 623 15.01 26.88 7.65
C LYS A 623 14.21 27.57 6.52
N GLY A 624 12.89 27.46 6.54
CA GLY A 624 11.95 28.21 5.70
C GLY A 624 10.92 28.98 6.54
N CYS A 625 11.23 29.28 7.80
CA CYS A 625 10.34 29.94 8.76
C CYS A 625 10.86 31.31 9.23
N ASP A 626 11.99 31.78 8.69
CA ASP A 626 12.83 32.85 9.25
C ASP A 626 12.26 34.28 9.07
N ASP A 627 11.00 34.41 8.63
CA ASP A 627 10.31 35.69 8.31
C ASP A 627 9.56 36.33 9.49
N GLU A 628 9.61 35.76 10.71
CA GLU A 628 8.91 36.27 11.91
C GLU A 628 9.84 36.26 13.16
N PRO A 629 9.74 37.25 14.07
CA PRO A 629 10.76 37.51 15.10
C PRO A 629 10.84 36.45 16.22
N GLU A 630 12.07 36.23 16.69
CA GLU A 630 12.49 35.05 17.48
C GLU A 630 11.79 34.90 18.85
N ASP A 631 11.34 36.00 19.47
CA ASP A 631 10.86 36.08 20.87
C ASP A 631 9.57 35.30 21.20
N LYS A 632 8.96 34.58 20.25
CA LYS A 632 7.73 33.80 20.49
C LYS A 632 7.87 32.28 20.33
N VAL A 633 9.00 31.76 19.85
CA VAL A 633 9.11 30.36 19.41
C VAL A 633 9.71 29.43 20.49
N LYS A 634 9.23 29.53 21.74
CA LYS A 634 9.44 28.48 22.75
C LYS A 634 8.56 27.26 22.45
N ILE A 635 8.99 26.43 21.50
CA ILE A 635 8.31 25.18 21.14
C ILE A 635 8.35 24.21 22.33
N ASN A 636 7.29 24.19 23.12
CA ASN A 636 7.13 23.21 24.19
C ASN A 636 7.03 21.80 23.57
N SER A 637 8.02 20.95 23.84
CA SER A 637 8.22 19.66 23.18
C SER A 637 7.12 18.66 23.46
N LYS A 638 6.41 18.79 24.59
CA LYS A 638 5.25 17.95 24.90
C LYS A 638 4.12 18.16 23.87
N ILE A 639 3.81 17.12 23.10
CA ILE A 639 2.48 16.95 22.50
C ILE A 639 1.48 16.77 23.65
N ASN A 640 0.35 17.46 23.62
CA ASN A 640 -0.50 17.61 24.80
C ASN A 640 -1.54 16.50 24.90
N LEU A 641 -1.06 15.26 25.06
CA LEU A 641 -1.86 14.04 25.30
C LEU A 641 -2.73 14.13 26.57
N GLU A 642 -2.51 15.15 27.40
CA GLU A 642 -3.24 15.44 28.65
C GLU A 642 -4.26 16.59 28.50
N GLY A 643 -4.27 17.28 27.36
CA GLY A 643 -4.93 18.59 27.17
C GLY A 643 -6.36 18.55 26.66
N CYS A 644 -7.32 18.07 27.45
CA CYS A 644 -8.76 18.21 27.12
C CYS A 644 -9.65 18.52 28.34
N ILE A 645 -9.25 19.49 29.16
CA ILE A 645 -10.10 20.06 30.23
C ILE A 645 -10.01 21.59 30.21
N THR A 646 -10.95 22.23 29.52
CA THR A 646 -11.14 23.70 29.53
C THR A 646 -12.63 24.05 29.58
N THR A 647 -13.28 23.77 30.71
CA THR A 647 -14.64 24.27 30.99
C THR A 647 -14.62 25.81 31.05
N PRO A 648 -15.40 26.54 30.22
CA PRO A 648 -15.43 27.99 30.28
C PRO A 648 -16.04 28.48 31.60
N LYS A 649 -15.29 29.27 32.38
CA LYS A 649 -15.89 30.07 33.47
C LYS A 649 -16.80 31.11 32.83
N ARG A 650 -18.10 31.03 33.13
CA ARG A 650 -19.11 31.96 32.63
C ARG A 650 -19.21 33.15 33.57
N GLU A 651 -18.46 34.21 33.27
CA GLU A 651 -18.59 35.48 34.00
C GLU A 651 -19.96 36.10 33.75
N ILE A 652 -20.72 36.31 34.83
CA ILE A 652 -22.02 36.99 34.77
C ILE A 652 -21.76 38.48 34.96
N LYS A 653 -21.71 39.24 33.86
CA LYS A 653 -21.82 40.70 33.92
C LYS A 653 -23.20 41.07 34.45
N LYS A 654 -23.24 41.87 35.51
CA LYS A 654 -24.43 42.63 35.93
C LYS A 654 -24.34 44.02 35.32
N GLU A 655 -25.42 44.47 34.71
CA GLU A 655 -25.78 45.89 34.62
C GLU A 655 -27.24 46.05 35.10
N PRO A 656 -27.64 47.24 35.59
CA PRO A 656 -28.84 47.40 36.42
C PRO A 656 -30.07 47.90 35.64
N LEU A 657 -31.25 47.85 36.29
CA LEU A 657 -32.08 49.04 36.61
C LEU A 657 -33.34 48.66 37.42
N ASP A 658 -33.75 49.63 38.26
CA ASP A 658 -35.07 50.03 38.76
C ASP A 658 -36.06 49.13 39.54
N GLU A 659 -36.48 49.75 40.65
CA GLU A 659 -37.82 49.90 41.25
C GLU A 659 -38.73 48.68 41.54
N SER A 660 -38.89 48.44 42.85
CA SER A 660 -40.10 47.86 43.45
C SER A 660 -41.29 48.82 43.39
N PRO A 661 -42.54 48.32 43.40
CA PRO A 661 -43.22 48.33 44.70
C PRO A 661 -43.92 47.01 45.09
N GLN A 662 -44.61 47.04 46.22
CA GLN A 662 -45.07 45.88 46.99
C GLN A 662 -46.50 45.40 46.63
N SER A 663 -46.97 44.40 47.40
CA SER A 663 -48.35 43.93 47.56
C SER A 663 -48.83 42.88 46.53
N SER A 664 -49.79 42.00 46.84
CA SER A 664 -50.51 41.78 48.11
C SER A 664 -50.80 40.30 48.37
N SER A 665 -51.13 39.93 49.62
CA SER A 665 -51.42 38.55 50.02
C SER A 665 -52.92 38.23 50.03
N SER A 666 -53.33 37.07 49.49
CA SER A 666 -54.43 36.24 50.01
C SER A 666 -54.35 34.83 49.40
N LYS A 667 -54.24 33.73 50.16
CA LYS A 667 -55.15 33.16 51.19
C LYS A 667 -56.49 32.66 50.65
N LYS A 668 -56.62 31.34 50.54
CA LYS A 668 -57.59 30.47 51.28
C LYS A 668 -57.35 28.99 50.85
N LYS A 669 -57.02 28.09 51.80
CA LYS A 669 -57.91 27.17 52.58
C LYS A 669 -58.30 25.90 51.78
N LEU A 670 -58.48 24.70 52.34
CA LEU A 670 -58.36 24.12 53.71
C LEU A 670 -58.07 22.59 53.51
N THR A 671 -57.10 21.94 54.18
CA THR A 671 -57.27 20.99 55.34
C THR A 671 -58.05 19.67 55.05
N THR A 672 -57.86 18.49 55.67
CA THR A 672 -57.10 17.93 56.83
C THR A 672 -57.42 16.42 56.93
N PRO A 673 -57.00 15.63 57.95
CA PRO A 673 -55.74 15.59 58.73
C PRO A 673 -55.13 14.16 58.68
N SER A 674 -53.86 13.90 59.02
CA SER A 674 -53.35 13.62 60.40
C SER A 674 -52.11 12.68 60.23
N SER A 675 -51.13 12.53 61.14
CA SER A 675 -50.89 13.10 62.48
C SER A 675 -49.37 13.29 62.75
N THR A 676 -49.03 14.13 63.74
CA THR A 676 -47.78 14.12 64.59
C THR A 676 -46.41 13.80 63.93
N SER A 677 -45.48 14.74 63.70
CA SER A 677 -44.62 15.48 64.67
C SER A 677 -43.60 14.57 65.43
N ASN A 678 -42.30 14.90 65.62
CA ASN A 678 -41.69 16.21 65.92
C ASN A 678 -40.13 16.27 65.77
N LYS A 679 -39.58 17.49 65.59
CA LYS A 679 -38.24 18.03 66.05
C LYS A 679 -36.87 17.37 65.72
N LYS A 680 -36.07 18.15 64.96
CA LYS A 680 -34.68 18.67 65.23
C LYS A 680 -33.45 17.74 65.43
N ARG A 681 -32.54 17.84 64.43
CA ARG A 681 -31.09 18.19 64.50
C ARG A 681 -30.05 17.32 65.28
N LYS A 682 -29.05 16.89 64.49
CA LYS A 682 -27.57 16.98 64.68
C LYS A 682 -26.77 15.83 65.37
N SER A 683 -25.89 15.24 64.53
CA SER A 683 -24.44 14.94 64.74
C SER A 683 -23.96 13.78 65.63
N THR A 684 -22.70 13.41 65.37
CA THR A 684 -21.72 12.57 66.11
C THR A 684 -21.88 11.04 66.14
N GLU A 685 -20.85 10.38 65.58
CA GLU A 685 -20.30 9.05 65.90
C GLU A 685 -19.65 9.09 67.32
N PRO A 686 -19.07 8.01 67.92
CA PRO A 686 -18.78 6.62 67.46
C PRO A 686 -19.46 5.59 68.45
N PRO A 687 -18.97 4.37 68.81
CA PRO A 687 -17.80 3.58 68.36
C PRO A 687 -17.99 2.03 68.19
N GLU A 688 -16.87 1.39 67.81
CA GLU A 688 -16.35 0.06 68.23
C GLU A 688 -17.18 -1.24 68.21
N GLU A 689 -16.75 -2.13 67.31
CA GLU A 689 -16.58 -3.57 67.59
C GLU A 689 -15.28 -3.81 68.39
N GLU A 690 -15.15 -4.96 69.07
CA GLU A 690 -13.86 -5.62 69.23
C GLU A 690 -13.98 -7.11 68.87
N LEU A 691 -12.95 -7.66 68.20
CA LEU A 691 -12.11 -8.75 68.70
C LEU A 691 -10.91 -9.01 67.75
N PHE A 692 -9.71 -8.62 68.20
CA PHE A 692 -8.39 -9.22 67.90
C PHE A 692 -7.76 -9.13 66.48
N VAL A 693 -7.17 -7.96 66.21
CA VAL A 693 -5.70 -7.75 66.16
C VAL A 693 -4.82 -8.79 65.41
N GLU A 694 -4.31 -8.37 64.24
CA GLU A 694 -2.87 -8.21 63.83
C GLU A 694 -1.72 -9.10 64.43
N ASN A 695 -0.56 -9.30 63.78
CA ASN A 695 0.24 -8.34 62.99
C ASN A 695 1.26 -8.98 61.98
N LYS A 696 2.00 -8.15 61.23
CA LYS A 696 3.00 -8.52 60.18
C LYS A 696 4.46 -8.29 60.58
N LYS A 697 5.39 -9.09 60.00
CA LYS A 697 6.84 -8.82 59.72
C LYS A 697 7.48 -10.08 59.06
N VAL A 698 8.60 -10.09 58.32
CA VAL A 698 9.28 -9.12 57.42
C VAL A 698 10.27 -9.90 56.50
N LYS A 699 10.84 -9.26 55.46
CA LYS A 699 11.88 -9.74 54.49
C LYS A 699 12.88 -10.82 54.97
N ILE A 700 13.35 -11.68 54.04
CA ILE A 700 14.77 -11.81 53.56
C ILE A 700 14.87 -12.81 52.37
N GLU A 701 16.07 -12.99 51.80
CA GLU A 701 16.35 -13.53 50.45
C GLU A 701 16.75 -15.03 50.36
N LYS A 702 16.88 -15.50 49.09
CA LYS A 702 17.91 -16.40 48.53
C LYS A 702 17.88 -17.93 48.77
N ASP A 703 17.86 -18.62 47.62
CA ASP A 703 18.79 -19.68 47.18
C ASP A 703 18.63 -21.19 47.52
N ILE A 704 18.88 -21.97 46.44
CA ILE A 704 19.65 -23.24 46.39
C ILE A 704 18.94 -24.61 46.60
N LYS A 705 19.05 -25.44 45.53
CA LYS A 705 18.95 -26.91 45.43
C LYS A 705 17.60 -27.60 45.74
N GLU A 706 16.84 -27.88 44.67
CA GLU A 706 16.39 -29.26 44.44
C GLU A 706 17.46 -30.03 43.66
N ASN A 707 17.63 -31.33 43.94
CA ASN A 707 18.66 -32.17 43.33
C ASN A 707 18.28 -33.66 43.43
N LYS A 708 18.11 -34.33 42.28
CA LYS A 708 18.10 -35.80 42.06
C LYS A 708 17.37 -36.68 43.09
N LYS A 709 16.31 -37.38 42.64
CA LYS A 709 16.23 -38.88 42.57
C LYS A 709 14.81 -39.32 42.11
N VAL A 710 14.50 -40.56 41.72
CA VAL A 710 15.15 -41.58 40.85
C VAL A 710 14.31 -42.87 40.90
N LYS A 711 14.08 -43.55 39.75
CA LYS A 711 13.67 -44.97 39.61
C LYS A 711 12.28 -45.36 40.20
N ASP A 712 11.63 -46.48 39.82
CA ASP A 712 11.69 -47.39 38.65
C ASP A 712 10.40 -48.27 38.61
N GLU A 713 10.35 -49.25 37.69
CA GLU A 713 9.57 -50.51 37.77
C GLU A 713 8.09 -50.46 37.31
N ARG A 714 7.48 -51.49 36.68
CA ARG A 714 7.91 -52.76 36.00
C ARG A 714 6.70 -53.30 35.18
N ASP A 715 6.73 -54.21 34.20
CA ASP A 715 7.78 -54.90 33.41
C ASP A 715 7.14 -55.52 32.12
N THR A 716 7.95 -56.01 31.17
CA THR A 716 7.63 -56.97 30.06
C THR A 716 6.75 -56.51 28.89
N LYS A 717 6.91 -57.00 27.64
CA LYS A 717 7.85 -57.96 26.98
C LYS A 717 8.38 -57.29 25.68
N ARG A 718 9.64 -57.45 25.23
CA ARG A 718 10.26 -58.61 24.54
C ARG A 718 9.50 -59.04 23.26
N ASP A 719 10.12 -59.34 22.12
CA ASP A 719 11.53 -59.54 21.74
C ASP A 719 11.64 -59.47 20.17
N SER A 720 12.78 -59.37 19.46
CA SER A 720 14.20 -59.21 19.81
C SER A 720 15.08 -58.86 18.58
N LYS A 721 16.36 -58.48 18.84
CA LYS A 721 17.59 -58.84 18.06
C LYS A 721 17.82 -58.25 16.64
N THR A 722 19.05 -57.87 16.23
CA THR A 722 20.34 -57.74 16.97
C THR A 722 21.17 -56.57 16.41
N SER A 723 21.99 -55.94 17.26
CA SER A 723 23.11 -55.08 16.84
C SER A 723 24.37 -55.89 16.53
N VAL A 724 25.43 -55.25 16.02
CA VAL A 724 26.78 -55.25 16.62
C VAL A 724 27.55 -54.02 16.10
N LYS A 725 28.38 -53.41 16.96
CA LYS A 725 29.35 -52.34 16.61
C LYS A 725 30.75 -52.95 16.44
N LYS A 726 31.63 -52.27 15.70
CA LYS A 726 32.97 -51.92 16.24
C LYS A 726 33.65 -50.80 15.45
N GLN A 727 34.50 -50.06 16.15
CA GLN A 727 35.53 -49.19 15.58
C GLN A 727 36.74 -50.02 15.14
N LEU A 728 37.58 -49.48 14.26
CA LEU A 728 39.04 -49.42 14.48
C LEU A 728 39.69 -48.42 13.50
N THR A 729 40.94 -48.07 13.79
CA THR A 729 41.78 -47.09 13.07
C THR A 729 43.13 -47.72 12.73
N LEU A 730 43.65 -47.50 11.52
CA LEU A 730 45.05 -47.09 11.28
C LEU A 730 45.32 -46.82 9.79
N ASP A 731 46.42 -46.12 9.51
CA ASP A 731 46.95 -45.82 8.18
C ASP A 731 47.74 -47.00 7.55
N PHE A 732 47.85 -47.00 6.22
CA PHE A 732 49.06 -47.50 5.53
C PHE A 732 49.25 -46.83 4.15
N VAL A 733 50.46 -46.92 3.58
CA VAL A 733 50.95 -46.06 2.49
C VAL A 733 51.73 -46.85 1.43
N ILE A 734 51.81 -46.30 0.20
CA ILE A 734 52.92 -46.36 -0.79
C ILE A 734 52.78 -47.20 -2.10
N LYS A 735 53.19 -46.56 -3.22
CA LYS A 735 53.59 -47.08 -4.57
C LYS A 735 52.55 -47.75 -5.50
N LYS A 736 52.77 -47.85 -6.83
CA LYS A 736 53.34 -46.93 -7.89
C LYS A 736 53.12 -47.59 -9.30
N GLU A 737 53.57 -46.91 -10.36
CA GLU A 737 53.65 -47.28 -11.80
C GLU A 737 52.36 -47.00 -12.61
N ILE A 738 52.32 -46.29 -13.76
CA ILE A 738 53.25 -45.76 -14.81
C ILE A 738 53.26 -46.57 -16.12
N LYS A 739 52.57 -46.01 -17.14
CA LYS A 739 52.97 -45.79 -18.55
C LYS A 739 51.86 -44.93 -19.19
N SER A 740 52.03 -43.75 -19.82
CA SER A 740 53.10 -43.07 -20.58
C SER A 740 53.18 -43.41 -22.07
N GLU A 741 52.73 -42.50 -22.93
CA GLU A 741 53.35 -42.20 -24.23
C GLU A 741 52.98 -40.77 -24.69
N THR A 742 53.86 -40.12 -25.45
CA THR A 742 53.93 -38.63 -25.58
C THR A 742 54.72 -38.16 -26.81
N THR A 743 54.23 -37.10 -27.47
CA THR A 743 54.97 -36.10 -28.30
C THR A 743 54.06 -34.84 -28.32
N ASP A 744 54.43 -33.59 -27.99
CA ASP A 744 55.59 -32.73 -28.33
C ASP A 744 55.71 -32.44 -29.85
N GLU A 745 56.10 -31.25 -30.34
CA GLU A 745 57.04 -30.25 -29.78
C GLU A 745 56.56 -28.75 -29.74
N LYS A 746 57.51 -27.83 -29.52
CA LYS A 746 57.45 -26.36 -29.23
C LYS A 746 58.12 -25.54 -30.40
N PRO A 747 58.42 -24.20 -30.37
CA PRO A 747 58.40 -23.14 -29.33
C PRO A 747 57.61 -21.85 -29.78
N SER A 748 57.82 -20.55 -29.42
CA SER A 748 58.95 -19.80 -28.80
C SER A 748 58.60 -18.40 -28.21
N THR A 749 59.64 -17.76 -27.65
CA THR A 749 60.00 -16.32 -27.39
C THR A 749 59.25 -15.15 -28.08
N SER A 750 59.28 -13.87 -27.62
CA SER A 750 59.66 -13.24 -26.32
C SER A 750 59.47 -11.70 -26.30
N ALA A 751 59.11 -11.12 -25.15
CA ALA A 751 59.51 -9.81 -24.57
C ALA A 751 59.44 -8.44 -25.34
N ALA A 752 58.78 -7.47 -24.66
CA ALA A 752 59.21 -6.08 -24.36
C ALA A 752 59.05 -4.85 -25.31
N ALA A 753 58.64 -3.73 -24.68
CA ALA A 753 59.06 -2.32 -24.84
C ALA A 753 58.70 -1.42 -26.07
N ALA A 754 57.65 -0.59 -25.87
CA ALA A 754 57.63 0.90 -25.93
C ALA A 754 58.04 1.77 -27.16
N ASN A 755 57.24 2.83 -27.36
CA ASN A 755 57.56 4.20 -27.85
C ASN A 755 57.67 4.56 -29.37
N SER A 756 56.57 5.14 -29.87
CA SER A 756 56.47 6.56 -30.33
C SER A 756 57.06 7.11 -31.66
N LEU A 757 56.13 7.76 -32.41
CA LEU A 757 56.23 9.06 -33.14
C LEU A 757 56.63 9.16 -34.64
N LYS A 758 55.93 10.12 -35.31
CA LYS A 758 56.22 10.84 -36.59
C LYS A 758 56.01 10.10 -37.94
N ARG A 759 55.59 10.75 -39.05
CA ARG A 759 54.78 11.99 -39.28
C ARG A 759 54.50 12.24 -40.80
N GLU A 760 53.60 13.19 -41.10
CA GLU A 760 53.40 13.90 -42.39
C GLU A 760 52.97 13.01 -43.59
N ILE A 761 52.62 13.46 -44.82
CA ILE A 761 52.72 14.76 -45.54
C ILE A 761 51.61 14.90 -46.64
N LYS A 762 51.47 16.09 -47.28
CA LYS A 762 50.79 16.40 -48.59
C LYS A 762 49.24 16.40 -48.68
N GLN A 763 48.56 17.24 -49.50
CA GLN A 763 48.95 18.48 -50.23
C GLN A 763 47.68 19.30 -50.64
N GLU A 764 47.79 20.64 -50.79
CA GLU A 764 46.84 21.50 -51.54
C GLU A 764 47.36 21.78 -52.97
N PRO A 765 46.58 22.41 -53.88
CA PRO A 765 46.86 23.85 -54.19
C PRO A 765 45.66 24.74 -54.68
N ASP A 766 45.76 26.06 -54.39
CA ASP A 766 45.64 27.26 -55.29
C ASP A 766 44.35 27.55 -56.14
N GLU A 767 43.94 28.80 -56.50
CA GLU A 767 44.39 30.20 -56.22
C GLU A 767 43.32 31.29 -56.61
N TYR A 768 43.47 32.54 -56.11
CA TYR A 768 43.06 33.87 -56.68
C TYR A 768 41.55 34.23 -56.90
N SER A 769 41.06 35.50 -56.89
CA SER A 769 41.63 36.84 -56.54
C SER A 769 40.58 37.98 -56.40
N GLY A 770 40.84 39.00 -55.56
CA GLY A 770 40.41 40.43 -55.72
C GLY A 770 38.96 40.86 -55.43
N THR A 771 38.60 42.12 -55.11
CA THR A 771 39.35 43.35 -54.71
C THR A 771 38.43 44.36 -53.96
N SER A 772 38.99 45.19 -53.05
CA SER A 772 38.68 46.63 -52.74
C SER A 772 37.22 47.16 -52.52
N SER A 773 36.86 48.12 -51.66
CA SER A 773 37.40 48.78 -50.43
C SER A 773 36.36 49.80 -49.91
N LYS A 774 36.23 50.05 -48.59
CA LYS A 774 36.19 51.38 -47.93
C LYS A 774 35.90 51.35 -46.42
N ASN A 775 36.29 52.43 -45.73
CA ASN A 775 36.30 52.59 -44.28
C ASN A 775 34.95 53.03 -43.68
N VAL A 776 34.75 52.80 -42.37
CA VAL A 776 34.74 53.87 -41.33
C VAL A 776 34.86 53.25 -39.93
N ARG A 777 35.36 54.05 -38.98
CA ARG A 777 35.69 53.69 -37.58
C ARG A 777 34.48 53.20 -36.77
N GLN A 778 34.71 52.27 -35.85
CA GLN A 778 33.90 52.12 -34.62
C GLN A 778 34.82 51.82 -33.43
N MET A 779 34.39 52.15 -32.21
CA MET A 779 35.24 52.23 -31.01
C MET A 779 35.46 50.87 -30.33
N ASP A 780 36.64 50.70 -29.74
CA ASP A 780 36.99 49.53 -28.93
C ASP A 780 36.22 49.45 -27.61
N VAL A 781 35.69 48.27 -27.30
CA VAL A 781 35.34 47.83 -25.93
C VAL A 781 35.72 46.36 -25.83
N GLU A 782 36.62 46.00 -24.91
CA GLU A 782 37.13 44.63 -24.79
C GLU A 782 36.05 43.63 -24.33
N PRO A 783 35.88 42.48 -25.01
CA PRO A 783 34.98 41.43 -24.56
C PRO A 783 35.66 40.53 -23.51
N SER A 784 35.37 40.78 -22.23
CA SER A 784 35.81 39.89 -21.14
C SER A 784 35.38 38.42 -21.36
N VAL A 785 36.29 37.47 -21.13
CA VAL A 785 36.10 36.05 -21.51
C VAL A 785 34.99 35.38 -20.69
N THR A 786 33.86 35.12 -21.35
CA THR A 786 32.71 34.42 -20.75
C THR A 786 32.84 32.90 -20.86
N LYS A 787 32.52 32.18 -19.77
CA LYS A 787 32.48 30.71 -19.75
C LYS A 787 31.37 30.19 -20.68
N LYS A 788 31.69 29.25 -21.57
CA LYS A 788 30.68 28.53 -22.38
C LYS A 788 29.66 27.85 -21.48
N SER A 789 28.39 28.15 -21.71
CA SER A 789 27.24 27.52 -21.05
C SER A 789 27.16 26.03 -21.39
N ARG A 790 26.51 25.25 -20.50
CA ARG A 790 26.26 23.81 -20.66
C ARG A 790 24.76 23.48 -20.60
N LEU A 791 23.90 24.48 -20.81
CA LEU A 791 22.45 24.41 -20.65
C LEU A 791 21.78 23.24 -21.42
N PHE A 792 22.28 22.90 -22.61
CA PHE A 792 21.74 21.83 -23.46
C PHE A 792 22.66 20.61 -23.55
N LYS A 793 23.54 20.39 -22.56
CA LYS A 793 24.48 19.25 -22.55
C LYS A 793 23.74 17.92 -22.75
N ASN A 794 24.25 17.09 -23.66
CA ASN A 794 23.70 15.79 -24.06
C ASN A 794 22.34 15.86 -24.82
N ILE A 795 21.91 17.03 -25.29
CA ILE A 795 20.68 17.17 -26.08
C ILE A 795 21.03 17.31 -27.57
N THR A 796 20.62 16.32 -28.36
CA THR A 796 20.69 16.35 -29.82
C THR A 796 19.34 16.79 -30.41
N VAL A 797 19.37 17.82 -31.26
CA VAL A 797 18.19 18.44 -31.86
C VAL A 797 18.13 18.17 -33.37
N TYR A 798 16.93 17.92 -33.88
CA TYR A 798 16.61 17.99 -35.32
C TYR A 798 15.64 19.16 -35.56
N PHE A 799 15.96 20.03 -36.51
CA PHE A 799 15.07 21.13 -36.90
C PHE A 799 14.16 20.67 -38.05
N ASN A 800 12.85 20.86 -37.90
CA ASN A 800 11.84 20.44 -38.87
C ASN A 800 11.02 21.65 -39.32
N ASP A 801 11.07 21.97 -40.62
CA ASP A 801 10.35 23.09 -41.26
C ASP A 801 10.64 24.49 -40.67
N VAL A 802 11.78 24.66 -39.98
CA VAL A 802 12.22 25.91 -39.32
C VAL A 802 12.92 26.85 -40.30
N SER A 803 12.62 28.15 -40.20
CA SER A 803 13.15 29.18 -41.10
C SER A 803 14.58 29.64 -40.80
N ASP A 804 14.98 29.69 -39.53
CA ASP A 804 16.27 30.23 -39.06
C ASP A 804 17.13 29.16 -38.36
N VAL A 805 17.43 28.08 -39.09
CA VAL A 805 18.16 26.92 -38.54
C VAL A 805 19.61 27.29 -38.17
N ASN A 806 20.27 28.15 -38.92
CA ASN A 806 21.70 28.45 -38.73
C ASN A 806 21.96 29.24 -37.43
N ASN A 807 21.15 30.27 -37.15
CA ASN A 807 21.24 31.03 -35.91
C ASN A 807 20.90 30.17 -34.68
N LEU A 808 19.80 29.42 -34.75
CA LEU A 808 19.35 28.53 -33.67
C LEU A 808 20.35 27.39 -33.41
N LYS A 809 21.02 26.88 -34.45
CA LYS A 809 22.16 25.95 -34.33
C LYS A 809 23.31 26.57 -33.57
N CYS A 810 23.78 27.75 -33.98
CA CYS A 810 24.88 28.46 -33.31
C CYS A 810 24.57 28.72 -31.82
N LEU A 811 23.34 29.15 -31.51
CA LEU A 811 22.88 29.37 -30.13
C LEU A 811 22.85 28.06 -29.30
N LEU A 812 22.37 26.96 -29.88
CA LEU A 812 22.32 25.64 -29.24
C LEU A 812 23.74 25.10 -28.96
N GLU A 813 24.64 25.17 -29.95
CA GLU A 813 26.00 24.64 -29.87
C GLU A 813 26.89 25.48 -28.93
N ALA A 814 26.70 26.81 -28.91
CA ALA A 814 27.33 27.70 -27.92
C ALA A 814 26.91 27.40 -26.47
N ASN A 815 25.74 26.77 -26.28
CA ASN A 815 25.18 26.36 -24.99
C ASN A 815 25.32 24.84 -24.73
N GLY A 816 26.13 24.14 -25.52
CA GLY A 816 26.54 22.74 -25.28
C GLY A 816 25.58 21.66 -25.79
N GLY A 817 24.57 22.01 -26.58
CA GLY A 817 23.77 21.05 -27.35
C GLY A 817 24.40 20.69 -28.69
N SER A 818 23.74 19.84 -29.48
CA SER A 818 24.20 19.42 -30.80
C SER A 818 23.06 19.29 -31.81
N VAL A 819 23.34 19.49 -33.10
CA VAL A 819 22.35 19.31 -34.17
C VAL A 819 22.63 18.02 -34.96
N THR A 820 21.58 17.29 -35.32
CA THR A 820 21.67 16.14 -36.23
C THR A 820 20.75 16.30 -37.43
N THR A 821 21.15 15.72 -38.57
CA THR A 821 20.29 15.51 -39.75
C THR A 821 19.52 14.18 -39.68
N ASN A 822 19.90 13.26 -38.77
CA ASN A 822 19.28 11.95 -38.66
C ASN A 822 18.13 11.96 -37.63
N LYS A 823 16.88 11.92 -38.12
CA LYS A 823 15.64 11.89 -37.33
C LYS A 823 15.60 10.81 -36.23
N LYS A 824 16.35 9.72 -36.36
CA LYS A 824 16.40 8.63 -35.37
C LYS A 824 17.41 8.85 -34.23
N LEU A 825 18.35 9.80 -34.38
CA LEU A 825 19.35 10.15 -33.36
C LEU A 825 18.94 11.35 -32.48
N ALA A 826 17.91 12.09 -32.87
CA ALA A 826 17.45 13.28 -32.14
C ALA A 826 16.77 12.93 -30.80
N ASN A 827 17.12 13.69 -29.75
CA ASN A 827 16.38 13.75 -28.49
C ASN A 827 15.15 14.66 -28.61
N LEU A 828 15.29 15.77 -29.34
CA LEU A 828 14.25 16.78 -29.58
C LEU A 828 14.07 17.06 -31.07
N VAL A 829 12.85 17.37 -31.47
CA VAL A 829 12.52 17.93 -32.78
C VAL A 829 11.88 19.31 -32.60
N LEU A 830 12.49 20.36 -33.15
CA LEU A 830 11.98 21.73 -33.09
C LEU A 830 11.25 22.10 -34.38
N HIS A 831 10.03 22.61 -34.22
CA HIS A 831 9.14 23.06 -35.30
C HIS A 831 8.98 24.58 -35.31
N GLU A 832 8.72 25.17 -36.49
CA GLU A 832 8.54 26.61 -36.67
C GLU A 832 7.37 27.19 -35.87
N THR A 833 6.26 26.44 -35.74
CA THR A 833 5.05 26.89 -35.04
C THR A 833 4.39 25.78 -34.20
N CYS A 834 3.65 26.17 -33.17
CA CYS A 834 2.89 25.27 -32.29
C CYS A 834 1.62 24.66 -32.96
N LYS A 835 1.55 24.61 -34.29
CA LYS A 835 0.35 24.22 -35.07
C LYS A 835 0.53 23.00 -35.98
N ALA A 836 1.68 22.31 -35.94
CA ALA A 836 1.90 21.13 -36.77
C ALA A 836 0.94 19.98 -36.37
N ASN A 837 0.08 19.54 -37.29
CA ASN A 837 -0.89 18.45 -37.09
C ASN A 837 -0.19 17.08 -37.09
N ILE A 838 0.57 16.79 -36.03
CA ILE A 838 1.39 15.57 -35.90
C ILE A 838 0.55 14.42 -35.33
N THR A 839 0.11 13.50 -36.19
CA THR A 839 -0.54 12.26 -35.74
C THR A 839 0.49 11.28 -35.15
N PRO A 840 0.25 10.70 -33.95
CA PRO A 840 1.20 9.77 -33.31
C PRO A 840 1.54 8.51 -34.13
N SER A 841 0.70 8.16 -35.12
CA SER A 841 0.97 7.10 -36.08
C SER A 841 2.12 7.44 -37.05
N ASN A 842 2.20 8.68 -37.53
CA ASN A 842 3.17 9.09 -38.55
C ASN A 842 4.58 9.32 -37.99
N CYS A 843 4.72 9.73 -36.72
CA CYS A 843 6.05 9.90 -36.13
C CYS A 843 6.77 8.58 -35.81
N ARG A 844 6.03 7.50 -35.53
CA ARG A 844 6.61 6.21 -35.08
C ARG A 844 7.52 5.52 -36.09
N SER A 845 7.42 5.85 -37.37
CA SER A 845 8.31 5.32 -38.42
C SER A 845 9.54 6.19 -38.68
N GLN A 846 9.48 7.49 -38.37
CA GLN A 846 10.52 8.47 -38.71
C GLN A 846 11.46 8.82 -37.53
N TYR A 847 10.94 8.87 -36.30
CA TYR A 847 11.65 9.38 -35.12
C TYR A 847 11.81 8.30 -34.03
N ARG A 848 12.74 8.52 -33.10
CA ARG A 848 12.93 7.64 -31.93
C ARG A 848 11.70 7.72 -31.00
N LEU A 849 11.31 6.59 -30.41
CA LEU A 849 10.16 6.49 -29.47
C LEU A 849 10.21 7.43 -28.26
N SER A 850 11.41 7.90 -27.87
CA SER A 850 11.66 8.84 -26.77
C SER A 850 11.98 10.27 -27.25
N CYS A 851 11.73 10.58 -28.52
CA CYS A 851 11.96 11.90 -29.11
C CYS A 851 10.78 12.83 -28.81
N HIS A 852 11.05 14.05 -28.34
CA HIS A 852 10.00 15.02 -28.01
C HIS A 852 9.89 16.09 -29.10
N HIS A 853 8.67 16.38 -29.54
CA HIS A 853 8.39 17.48 -30.47
C HIS A 853 8.02 18.75 -29.70
N LEU A 854 8.68 19.87 -30.02
CA LEU A 854 8.54 21.19 -29.41
C LEU A 854 8.53 22.27 -30.50
N SER A 855 8.19 23.52 -30.16
CA SER A 855 8.37 24.67 -31.06
C SER A 855 9.74 25.34 -30.85
N LYS A 856 10.23 26.08 -31.87
CA LYS A 856 11.49 26.84 -31.75
C LYS A 856 11.48 27.87 -30.61
N GLN A 857 10.29 28.35 -30.21
CA GLN A 857 10.13 29.28 -29.10
C GLN A 857 10.63 28.69 -27.78
N TRP A 858 10.43 27.38 -27.53
CA TRP A 858 10.93 26.73 -26.31
C TRP A 858 12.45 26.84 -26.15
N LEU A 859 13.21 26.78 -27.25
CA LEU A 859 14.67 26.95 -27.22
C LEU A 859 15.06 28.39 -26.84
N LEU A 860 14.35 29.37 -27.39
CA LEU A 860 14.54 30.80 -27.08
C LEU A 860 14.15 31.12 -25.64
N ASP A 861 13.05 30.54 -25.13
CA ASP A 861 12.59 30.71 -23.77
C ASP A 861 13.59 30.09 -22.77
N CYS A 862 14.13 28.90 -23.05
CA CYS A 862 15.18 28.28 -22.22
C CYS A 862 16.46 29.13 -22.17
N LEU A 863 16.86 29.72 -23.30
CA LEU A 863 18.00 30.64 -23.38
C LEU A 863 17.75 31.93 -22.58
N LYS A 864 16.55 32.50 -22.69
CA LYS A 864 16.14 33.73 -21.99
C LYS A 864 16.07 33.55 -20.48
N GLU A 865 15.47 32.47 -20.01
CA GLU A 865 15.34 32.15 -18.58
C GLU A 865 16.59 31.43 -18.02
N ASN A 866 17.61 31.18 -18.86
CA ASN A 866 18.85 30.46 -18.56
C ASN A 866 18.64 29.12 -17.81
N THR A 867 17.56 28.41 -18.13
CA THR A 867 17.12 27.19 -17.46
C THR A 867 16.37 26.27 -18.41
N LEU A 868 16.45 24.96 -18.18
CA LEU A 868 15.81 23.98 -19.06
C LEU A 868 14.33 23.82 -18.68
N LEU A 869 13.45 24.49 -19.42
CA LEU A 869 12.01 24.50 -19.17
C LEU A 869 11.40 23.09 -19.38
N ASN A 870 10.66 22.61 -18.37
CA ASN A 870 10.08 21.27 -18.35
C ASN A 870 8.98 21.09 -19.43
N TYR A 871 8.96 19.95 -20.12
CA TYR A 871 8.04 19.65 -21.22
C TYR A 871 7.41 18.25 -21.09
N GLY A 872 6.13 18.14 -21.48
CA GLY A 872 5.41 16.86 -21.55
C GLY A 872 5.73 16.05 -22.81
N LEU A 873 5.35 14.77 -22.80
CA LEU A 873 5.74 13.78 -23.82
C LEU A 873 5.34 14.13 -25.28
N TYR A 874 4.34 15.00 -25.47
CA TYR A 874 3.88 15.50 -26.77
C TYR A 874 3.53 16.98 -26.67
N ALA A 875 4.47 17.86 -27.02
CA ALA A 875 4.37 19.31 -26.82
C ALA A 875 4.26 20.11 -28.13
N VAL A 876 3.68 19.50 -29.17
CA VAL A 876 3.10 20.20 -30.32
C VAL A 876 1.69 19.62 -30.59
N VAL A 877 0.68 20.49 -30.47
CA VAL A 877 -0.75 20.28 -30.80
C VAL A 877 -1.53 19.24 -29.96
N TYR A 878 -2.27 19.77 -28.97
CA TYR A 878 -3.59 19.25 -28.57
C TYR A 878 -4.65 20.14 -29.26
N THR A 879 -5.50 19.58 -30.12
CA THR A 879 -6.60 20.33 -30.81
C THR A 879 -7.93 19.58 -30.79
N SER A 880 -8.36 19.14 -29.60
CA SER A 880 -9.73 18.65 -29.39
C SER A 880 -10.74 19.80 -29.57
N LYS A 881 -11.50 19.79 -30.65
CA LYS A 881 -12.75 20.58 -30.79
C LYS A 881 -13.95 19.67 -30.54
N LYS A 882 -14.66 19.97 -29.44
CA LYS A 882 -15.76 19.20 -28.82
C LYS A 882 -15.31 17.93 -28.10
#